data_AF-A0A1C6KWA2-F1
#
_entry.id   AF-A0A1C6KWA2-F1
#
_cell.length_a   1.000
_cell.length_b   1.000
_cell.length_c   1.000
_cell.angle_alpha   90.00
_cell.angle_beta   90.00
_cell.angle_gamma   90.00
#
_symmetry.space_group_name_H-M   'P 1'
#
loop_
_entity.id
_entity.type
_entity.pdbx_description
1 polymer ?
#
loop_
_entity_poly.entity_id
_entity_poly.type
_entity_poly.pdbx_seq_one_letter_code
_entity_poly.pdbx_strand_id
1 'polypeptide(L)'
;MTIIKTLCPYQGPGKENPETIGGYDIIRPTDDPANPDYWITSGETTVYDAGANNGTGGDLKFYDRLRISKGAEGGCTAAVNLDLEANPLVYSYYPPHSLDVIFVLDVTASMMSGGSRKMALAKRALIQTINLMWQQNRDTKVTIVPFARDAYVPNTDRGFSYDYLGTLFTWRRSTTSGNLIGQILGYRNGSYISSTDMQVYMTQSAPIAASTERSLYNYYRYYKIQYSDIYNDDGSAKADTVLQNYLASIYAAEPAAYTGNFITAVAAGTPLTAAQLPYSMNDSGYENNTILDNMIWAIPYGEDTNTEAGLEEAYTLLRTPGFAQSEDILRRAVILITDGQANRSINAADADVYAKPDSVNDDFLPDMPGAPWKYYLYLQQTLPTLIAEIANRSATSQELFLALQRAYETAVRIKSPVGGNASLFVLGIEIDAQTPGPYTREDVLNIMRTIASSGSYLREATENGSENPIIEELERLVRDLFVLTGSMQLIITDTINTALFSYVAGSIKMTGWQDGIQLKSISAADITDPTDPDYTVYTKPALLPDVSDANVSNGVITVDLGKVPFPLASPDSKTQVRLTYEVTSKGSAHGDHLHTNNDEETFVTFLEPDHLVAASSDLIYDNPARILHFQTPTVACNAEFTVKKFVGRTEDQVFYKEVSVSACEKIYYRIEVTNYADTPLTFPLLYDVQGVETVEEALHSGTRRILGENFTVPAKSTAEFTFDYKTDCGDQTITDFAILETDGGYIYDNAAVTIIDGAASFTVQYLNCCTGKRLRPDKVVDNVGACSCVSAAHNIIRIPGWRFVCAKPYHINLCEGQRLIKLYYAPGCCWC
;
A
#
# COMPACT_ATOMS: atom_id res chain seq x y z
N MET A 1 -20.34 -35.17 -10.98
CA MET A 1 -19.58 -35.66 -12.15
C MET A 1 -18.12 -35.68 -11.76
N THR A 2 -17.41 -36.79 -11.95
CA THR A 2 -15.97 -36.84 -11.71
C THR A 2 -15.29 -36.14 -12.88
N ILE A 3 -14.74 -34.94 -12.66
CA ILE A 3 -13.99 -34.21 -13.68
C ILE A 3 -12.69 -34.98 -13.90
N ILE A 4 -12.50 -35.52 -15.11
CA ILE A 4 -11.26 -36.23 -15.48
C ILE A 4 -10.21 -35.15 -15.77
N LYS A 5 -9.21 -35.02 -14.89
CA LYS A 5 -8.08 -34.10 -15.09
C LYS A 5 -7.21 -34.61 -16.27
N THR A 6 -7.02 -33.78 -17.29
CA THR A 6 -6.08 -34.06 -18.39
C THR A 6 -4.68 -33.61 -17.96
N LEU A 7 -3.66 -34.45 -18.15
CA LEU A 7 -2.27 -34.10 -17.83
C LEU A 7 -1.74 -33.05 -18.81
N CYS A 8 -0.86 -32.15 -18.33
CA CYS A 8 -0.16 -31.20 -19.20
C CYS A 8 0.66 -31.98 -20.26
N PRO A 9 0.48 -31.69 -21.57
CA PRO A 9 1.18 -32.41 -22.65
C PRO A 9 2.70 -32.17 -22.64
N TYR A 10 3.15 -31.11 -21.96
CA TYR A 10 4.55 -30.70 -21.77
C TYR A 10 5.14 -31.14 -20.43
N GLN A 11 4.41 -31.94 -19.64
CA GLN A 11 4.88 -32.48 -18.35
C GLN A 11 5.13 -33.99 -18.43
N GLY A 12 6.21 -34.44 -17.78
CA GLY A 12 6.51 -35.86 -17.59
C GLY A 12 7.94 -36.24 -18.00
N PRO A 13 8.30 -37.53 -17.91
CA PRO A 13 9.63 -38.00 -18.28
C PRO A 13 9.99 -37.63 -19.73
N GLY A 14 11.12 -36.95 -19.93
CA GLY A 14 11.59 -36.51 -21.24
C GLY A 14 10.81 -35.35 -21.87
N LYS A 15 9.95 -34.67 -21.09
CA LYS A 15 9.22 -33.46 -21.50
C LYS A 15 9.92 -32.20 -21.02
N GLU A 16 9.38 -31.05 -21.42
CA GLU A 16 9.91 -29.72 -21.07
C GLU A 16 9.81 -29.46 -19.56
N ASN A 17 8.72 -29.89 -18.92
CA ASN A 17 8.50 -29.76 -17.48
C ASN A 17 8.67 -31.12 -16.75
N PRO A 18 9.35 -31.16 -15.60
CA PRO A 18 9.51 -32.39 -14.80
C PRO A 18 8.17 -32.97 -14.31
N GLU A 19 8.12 -34.30 -14.18
CA GLU A 19 6.90 -35.04 -13.80
C GLU A 19 6.32 -34.60 -12.44
N THR A 20 7.18 -34.27 -11.48
CA THR A 20 6.80 -33.90 -10.11
C THR A 20 6.41 -32.43 -9.94
N ILE A 21 6.53 -31.62 -10.99
CA ILE A 21 6.48 -30.15 -10.90
C ILE A 21 5.40 -29.54 -11.79
N GLY A 22 4.92 -30.29 -12.80
CA GLY A 22 3.98 -29.70 -13.74
C GLY A 22 2.57 -29.55 -13.13
N GLY A 23 2.05 -28.36 -13.41
CA GLY A 23 0.64 -28.05 -13.27
C GLY A 23 -0.18 -28.74 -14.32
N TYR A 24 -1.44 -28.94 -14.00
CA TYR A 24 -2.38 -29.46 -14.98
C TYR A 24 -2.80 -28.35 -15.92
N ASP A 25 -2.43 -28.39 -17.21
CA ASP A 25 -2.87 -27.48 -18.28
C ASP A 25 -4.39 -27.60 -18.51
N ILE A 26 -5.22 -27.06 -17.60
CA ILE A 26 -6.68 -27.24 -17.54
C ILE A 26 -7.37 -25.88 -17.48
N ILE A 27 -8.42 -25.72 -18.30
CA ILE A 27 -9.56 -24.88 -17.93
C ILE A 27 -10.26 -25.56 -16.74
N ARG A 28 -9.87 -25.22 -15.51
CA ARG A 28 -10.50 -25.73 -14.30
C ARG A 28 -11.85 -25.01 -14.13
N PRO A 29 -12.98 -25.73 -14.05
CA PRO A 29 -14.27 -25.09 -13.86
C PRO A 29 -14.30 -24.40 -12.50
N THR A 30 -14.91 -23.22 -12.46
CA THR A 30 -14.96 -22.34 -11.28
C THR A 30 -15.90 -22.85 -10.19
N ASP A 31 -16.57 -23.98 -10.42
CA ASP A 31 -17.57 -24.59 -9.54
C ASP A 31 -17.21 -26.05 -9.18
N ASP A 32 -15.92 -26.44 -9.22
CA ASP A 32 -15.48 -27.79 -8.85
C ASP A 32 -15.73 -28.08 -7.35
N PRO A 33 -16.69 -28.96 -6.99
CA PRO A 33 -17.01 -29.27 -5.61
C PRO A 33 -15.88 -30.02 -4.88
N ALA A 34 -14.92 -30.58 -5.62
CA ALA A 34 -13.76 -31.26 -5.05
C ALA A 34 -12.67 -30.27 -4.63
N ASN A 35 -12.67 -29.05 -5.16
CA ASN A 35 -11.73 -27.98 -4.85
C ASN A 35 -12.49 -26.64 -4.70
N PRO A 36 -13.40 -26.54 -3.71
CA PRO A 36 -14.33 -25.41 -3.59
C PRO A 36 -13.62 -24.06 -3.39
N ASP A 37 -12.38 -24.08 -2.89
CA ASP A 37 -11.59 -22.89 -2.59
C ASP A 37 -10.62 -22.50 -3.72
N TYR A 38 -10.44 -23.35 -4.74
CA TYR A 38 -9.38 -23.16 -5.74
C TYR A 38 -9.67 -22.01 -6.72
N TRP A 39 -10.93 -21.83 -7.09
CA TRP A 39 -11.41 -20.74 -7.92
C TRP A 39 -12.74 -20.22 -7.37
N ILE A 40 -12.71 -19.49 -6.26
CA ILE A 40 -13.91 -18.77 -5.83
C ILE A 40 -14.10 -17.60 -6.79
N THR A 41 -14.76 -17.82 -7.93
CA THR A 41 -15.03 -16.76 -8.91
C THR A 41 -16.45 -16.24 -8.75
N SER A 42 -16.66 -14.97 -9.10
CA SER A 42 -17.97 -14.33 -9.17
C SER A 42 -18.91 -14.92 -10.24
N GLY A 43 -18.51 -16.01 -10.92
CA GLY A 43 -19.18 -16.53 -12.11
C GLY A 43 -18.86 -15.74 -13.40
N GLU A 44 -18.04 -14.69 -13.33
CA GLU A 44 -17.67 -13.83 -14.48
C GLU A 44 -16.26 -14.10 -15.05
N THR A 45 -15.51 -15.04 -14.45
CA THR A 45 -14.10 -15.27 -14.79
C THR A 45 -13.94 -16.40 -15.79
N THR A 46 -13.34 -16.11 -16.95
CA THR A 46 -12.78 -17.13 -17.84
C THR A 46 -11.41 -17.55 -17.32
N VAL A 47 -11.33 -18.72 -16.69
CA VAL A 47 -10.06 -19.28 -16.20
C VAL A 47 -9.30 -19.86 -17.39
N TYR A 48 -8.11 -19.32 -17.62
CA TYR A 48 -7.13 -19.86 -18.55
C TYR A 48 -5.92 -20.34 -17.76
N ASP A 49 -5.36 -21.46 -18.18
CA ASP A 49 -4.06 -21.91 -17.71
C ASP A 49 -2.92 -21.28 -18.52
N ALA A 50 -1.72 -21.43 -17.97
CA ALA A 50 -0.36 -21.07 -18.39
C ALA A 50 -0.11 -20.80 -19.88
N GLY A 51 -0.77 -21.54 -20.78
CA GLY A 51 -0.56 -21.52 -22.23
C GLY A 51 -1.53 -20.67 -23.06
N ALA A 52 -2.69 -20.25 -22.54
CA ALA A 52 -3.72 -19.68 -23.42
C ALA A 52 -3.48 -18.20 -23.78
N ASN A 53 -2.60 -17.52 -23.05
CA ASN A 53 -2.30 -16.09 -23.24
C ASN A 53 -0.79 -15.82 -23.40
N ASN A 54 -0.01 -16.78 -23.91
CA ASN A 54 1.44 -16.61 -24.17
C ASN A 54 2.24 -16.07 -22.96
N GLY A 55 1.97 -16.55 -21.74
CA GLY A 55 2.71 -16.15 -20.54
C GLY A 55 2.26 -14.84 -19.88
N THR A 56 1.33 -14.06 -20.47
CA THR A 56 0.92 -12.76 -19.89
C THR A 56 -0.04 -12.88 -18.69
N GLY A 57 -0.41 -14.10 -18.27
CA GLY A 57 -1.33 -14.32 -17.16
C GLY A 57 -2.80 -14.04 -17.49
N GLY A 58 -3.64 -14.20 -16.47
CA GLY A 58 -5.09 -14.00 -16.54
C GLY A 58 -5.64 -13.51 -15.20
N ASP A 59 -6.76 -12.78 -15.29
CA ASP A 59 -7.38 -12.12 -14.15
C ASP A 59 -8.30 -13.07 -13.38
N LEU A 60 -8.01 -13.24 -12.10
CA LEU A 60 -8.79 -14.04 -11.16
C LEU A 60 -9.44 -13.11 -10.14
N LYS A 61 -10.71 -13.34 -9.82
CA LYS A 61 -11.48 -12.46 -8.94
C LYS A 61 -12.18 -13.23 -7.84
N PHE A 62 -11.95 -12.85 -6.59
CA PHE A 62 -12.80 -13.18 -5.45
C PHE A 62 -13.84 -12.05 -5.30
N TYR A 63 -15.04 -12.31 -5.83
CA TYR A 63 -16.14 -11.34 -5.92
C TYR A 63 -15.67 -10.00 -6.52
N ASP A 64 -16.12 -8.90 -5.93
CA ASP A 64 -15.70 -7.53 -6.19
C ASP A 64 -14.60 -7.06 -5.22
N ARG A 65 -13.97 -7.96 -4.46
CA ARG A 65 -13.08 -7.60 -3.34
C ARG A 65 -11.61 -7.75 -3.64
N LEU A 66 -11.21 -8.87 -4.23
CA LEU A 66 -9.82 -9.16 -4.54
C LEU A 66 -9.72 -9.63 -5.99
N ARG A 67 -8.80 -9.03 -6.75
CA ARG A 67 -8.39 -9.50 -8.06
C ARG A 67 -6.90 -9.78 -8.02
N ILE A 68 -6.47 -10.90 -8.59
CA ILE A 68 -5.07 -11.25 -8.75
C ILE A 68 -4.77 -11.64 -10.19
N SER A 69 -3.54 -11.41 -10.63
CA SER A 69 -3.02 -11.88 -11.90
C SER A 69 -1.52 -12.15 -11.76
N LYS A 70 -1.02 -13.11 -12.53
CA LYS A 70 0.41 -13.42 -12.57
C LYS A 70 0.84 -13.71 -13.98
N GLY A 71 1.89 -13.02 -14.43
CA GLY A 71 2.48 -13.19 -15.75
C GLY A 71 4.00 -13.27 -15.70
N ALA A 72 4.60 -13.76 -16.78
CA ALA A 72 6.04 -13.76 -16.99
C ALA A 72 6.35 -13.29 -18.41
N GLU A 73 7.37 -12.45 -18.56
CA GLU A 73 7.84 -11.92 -19.84
C GLU A 73 9.35 -12.12 -19.97
N GLY A 74 9.80 -12.58 -21.13
CA GLY A 74 11.22 -12.82 -21.42
C GLY A 74 11.45 -14.20 -22.02
N GLY A 75 12.66 -14.72 -21.82
CA GLY A 75 13.05 -16.04 -22.31
C GLY A 75 13.78 -16.85 -21.25
N CYS A 76 15.04 -17.18 -21.50
CA CYS A 76 15.90 -17.86 -20.52
C CYS A 76 16.18 -17.01 -19.28
N THR A 77 16.05 -15.68 -19.37
CA THR A 77 15.85 -14.79 -18.22
C THR A 77 14.48 -14.15 -18.40
N ALA A 78 13.63 -14.24 -17.38
CA ALA A 78 12.25 -13.77 -17.43
C ALA A 78 11.90 -12.92 -16.21
N ALA A 79 11.21 -11.81 -16.44
CA ALA A 79 10.61 -11.00 -15.40
C ALA A 79 9.21 -11.55 -15.08
N VAL A 80 8.96 -11.86 -13.82
CA VAL A 80 7.68 -12.33 -13.30
C VAL A 80 6.99 -11.17 -12.60
N ASN A 81 5.71 -10.96 -12.92
CA ASN A 81 4.86 -9.93 -12.34
C ASN A 81 3.66 -10.58 -11.64
N LEU A 82 3.43 -10.22 -10.38
CA LEU A 82 2.24 -10.56 -9.61
C LEU A 82 1.47 -9.27 -9.35
N ASP A 83 0.30 -9.18 -9.95
CA ASP A 83 -0.62 -8.06 -9.80
C ASP A 83 -1.73 -8.42 -8.82
N LEU A 84 -2.00 -7.51 -7.91
CA LEU A 84 -3.07 -7.60 -6.93
C LEU A 84 -3.88 -6.31 -6.95
N GLU A 85 -5.19 -6.44 -6.89
CA GLU A 85 -6.11 -5.32 -6.76
C GLU A 85 -7.13 -5.66 -5.66
N ALA A 86 -7.24 -4.79 -4.65
CA ALA A 86 -8.14 -4.98 -3.53
C ALA A 86 -9.08 -3.78 -3.37
N ASN A 87 -10.32 -4.08 -3.02
CA ASN A 87 -11.39 -3.14 -2.68
C ASN A 87 -11.86 -3.40 -1.24
N PRO A 88 -12.30 -2.37 -0.51
CA PRO A 88 -12.67 -2.51 0.90
C PRO A 88 -14.03 -3.19 1.07
N LEU A 89 -14.25 -3.82 2.21
CA LEU A 89 -15.56 -4.27 2.69
C LEU A 89 -16.29 -3.09 3.35
N VAL A 90 -17.61 -3.03 3.22
CA VAL A 90 -18.44 -1.96 3.79
C VAL A 90 -19.37 -2.56 4.83
N TYR A 91 -19.31 -2.05 6.06
CA TYR A 91 -20.14 -2.46 7.18
C TYR A 91 -21.11 -1.34 7.57
N SER A 92 -22.30 -1.74 7.99
CA SER A 92 -23.27 -0.83 8.61
C SER A 92 -22.75 -0.40 9.99
N TYR A 93 -22.41 0.87 10.14
CA TYR A 93 -21.91 1.41 11.39
C TYR A 93 -23.09 1.98 12.22
N TYR A 94 -23.55 1.25 13.26
CA TYR A 94 -24.80 1.53 14.01
C TYR A 94 -24.59 1.43 15.54
N PRO A 95 -25.13 2.33 16.41
CA PRO A 95 -25.99 3.49 16.18
C PRO A 95 -25.18 4.76 15.87
N PRO A 96 -25.82 5.86 15.42
CA PRO A 96 -25.13 7.11 15.09
C PRO A 96 -24.20 7.55 16.22
N HIS A 97 -22.91 7.56 15.94
CA HIS A 97 -21.87 7.96 16.87
C HIS A 97 -21.68 9.47 16.77
N SER A 98 -21.39 10.12 17.90
CA SER A 98 -21.10 11.56 17.91
C SER A 98 -19.96 11.87 16.93
N LEU A 99 -20.23 12.75 15.97
CA LEU A 99 -19.26 13.24 15.00
C LEU A 99 -18.78 14.64 15.38
N ASP A 100 -17.49 14.90 15.20
CA ASP A 100 -16.93 16.24 15.20
C ASP A 100 -16.46 16.57 13.79
N VAL A 101 -17.17 17.49 13.14
CA VAL A 101 -16.92 17.87 11.74
C VAL A 101 -16.44 19.32 11.71
N ILE A 102 -15.26 19.54 11.13
CA ILE A 102 -14.71 20.86 10.87
C ILE A 102 -14.75 21.10 9.37
N PHE A 103 -15.56 22.04 8.92
CA PHE A 103 -15.50 22.52 7.53
C PHE A 103 -14.45 23.61 7.44
N VAL A 104 -13.43 23.39 6.61
CA VAL A 104 -12.42 24.39 6.27
C VAL A 104 -12.86 24.99 4.93
N LEU A 105 -13.47 26.16 4.99
CA LEU A 105 -14.17 26.77 3.86
C LEU A 105 -13.34 27.87 3.24
N ASP A 106 -12.96 27.69 1.98
CA ASP A 106 -12.34 28.72 1.16
C ASP A 106 -13.35 29.84 0.88
N VAL A 107 -13.02 31.06 1.31
CA VAL A 107 -13.86 32.25 1.12
C VAL A 107 -13.22 33.29 0.21
N THR A 108 -12.32 32.86 -0.67
CA THR A 108 -11.51 33.75 -1.51
C THR A 108 -12.28 34.37 -2.68
N ALA A 109 -11.68 35.38 -3.31
CA ALA A 109 -12.29 36.11 -4.40
C ALA A 109 -12.53 35.27 -5.68
N SER A 110 -11.77 34.20 -5.91
CA SER A 110 -11.99 33.28 -7.05
C SER A 110 -13.38 32.65 -6.99
N MET A 111 -13.84 32.29 -5.79
CA MET A 111 -15.17 31.72 -5.50
C MET A 111 -16.33 32.66 -5.86
N MET A 112 -16.05 33.91 -6.21
CA MET A 112 -17.04 34.97 -6.43
C MET A 112 -16.75 35.85 -7.67
N SER A 113 -15.73 35.51 -8.46
CA SER A 113 -15.30 36.36 -9.58
C SER A 113 -16.28 36.30 -10.77
N GLY A 114 -16.42 37.41 -11.50
CA GLY A 114 -17.15 37.44 -12.79
C GLY A 114 -18.66 37.17 -12.75
N GLY A 115 -19.31 37.23 -11.57
CA GLY A 115 -20.71 36.84 -11.40
C GLY A 115 -20.91 35.35 -11.12
N SER A 116 -19.83 34.65 -10.76
CA SER A 116 -19.85 33.27 -10.30
C SER A 116 -20.76 33.07 -9.08
N ARG A 117 -21.41 31.91 -9.02
CA ARG A 117 -22.28 31.48 -7.91
C ARG A 117 -21.60 30.46 -6.99
N LYS A 118 -20.34 30.10 -7.23
CA LYS A 118 -19.60 29.05 -6.49
C LYS A 118 -19.72 29.20 -4.98
N MET A 119 -19.44 30.39 -4.43
CA MET A 119 -19.56 30.65 -2.99
C MET A 119 -20.99 30.49 -2.46
N ALA A 120 -21.99 30.99 -3.18
CA ALA A 120 -23.39 30.87 -2.75
C ALA A 120 -23.85 29.41 -2.79
N LEU A 121 -23.48 28.67 -3.83
CA LEU A 121 -23.78 27.25 -3.96
C LEU A 121 -23.04 26.42 -2.92
N ALA A 122 -21.77 26.69 -2.64
CA ALA A 122 -21.00 26.03 -1.59
C ALA A 122 -21.63 26.24 -0.20
N LYS A 123 -22.07 27.46 0.11
CA LYS A 123 -22.77 27.77 1.35
C LYS A 123 -24.13 27.07 1.47
N ARG A 124 -24.93 27.04 0.39
CA ARG A 124 -26.19 26.28 0.33
C ARG A 124 -25.95 24.80 0.56
N ALA A 125 -24.93 24.26 -0.11
CA ALA A 125 -24.54 22.87 0.03
C ALA A 125 -24.12 22.55 1.46
N LEU A 126 -23.29 23.40 2.07
CA LEU A 126 -22.90 23.30 3.47
C LEU A 126 -24.10 23.25 4.42
N ILE A 127 -25.09 24.13 4.25
CA ILE A 127 -26.33 24.13 5.04
C ILE A 127 -27.06 22.80 4.92
N GLN A 128 -27.24 22.31 3.69
CA GLN A 128 -27.94 21.06 3.43
C GLN A 128 -27.19 19.87 4.03
N THR A 129 -25.87 19.82 3.83
CA THR A 129 -24.97 18.80 4.39
C THR A 129 -25.04 18.74 5.91
N ILE A 130 -25.00 19.89 6.60
CA ILE A 130 -25.14 19.94 8.06
C ILE A 130 -26.49 19.38 8.50
N ASN A 131 -27.58 19.76 7.82
CA ASN A 131 -28.91 19.24 8.12
C ASN A 131 -29.02 17.73 7.86
N LEU A 132 -28.40 17.22 6.80
CA LEU A 132 -28.34 15.78 6.52
C LEU A 132 -27.59 15.02 7.63
N MET A 133 -26.45 15.55 8.09
CA MET A 133 -25.73 14.97 9.22
C MET A 133 -26.58 14.96 10.48
N TRP A 134 -27.34 16.03 10.78
CA TRP A 134 -28.23 16.06 11.94
C TRP A 134 -29.48 15.18 11.81
N GLN A 135 -29.94 14.91 10.59
CA GLN A 135 -31.00 13.92 10.35
C GLN A 135 -30.51 12.50 10.69
N GLN A 136 -29.24 12.19 10.40
CA GLN A 136 -28.62 10.91 10.76
C GLN A 136 -28.24 10.86 12.25
N ASN A 137 -27.63 11.93 12.75
CA ASN A 137 -27.21 12.07 14.13
C ASN A 137 -27.30 13.51 14.65
N ARG A 138 -28.26 13.77 15.54
CA ARG A 138 -28.47 15.07 16.21
C ARG A 138 -27.31 15.48 17.15
N ASP A 139 -26.47 14.54 17.57
CA ASP A 139 -25.29 14.80 18.41
C ASP A 139 -24.04 15.21 17.61
N THR A 140 -24.14 15.26 16.28
CA THR A 140 -23.07 15.78 15.41
C THR A 140 -22.79 17.23 15.74
N LYS A 141 -21.53 17.55 16.04
CA LYS A 141 -21.07 18.91 16.27
C LYS A 141 -20.28 19.40 15.07
N VAL A 142 -20.61 20.60 14.62
CA VAL A 142 -20.04 21.21 13.42
C VAL A 142 -19.31 22.48 13.79
N THR A 143 -18.12 22.64 13.24
CA THR A 143 -17.35 23.89 13.28
C THR A 143 -17.07 24.31 11.85
N ILE A 144 -17.16 25.61 11.57
CA ILE A 144 -16.85 26.16 10.25
C ILE A 144 -15.69 27.11 10.44
N VAL A 145 -14.57 26.83 9.78
CA VAL A 145 -13.36 27.63 9.73
C VAL A 145 -13.26 28.23 8.33
N PRO A 146 -13.77 29.46 8.12
CA PRO A 146 -13.47 30.21 6.91
C PRO A 146 -11.97 30.50 6.81
N PHE A 147 -11.41 30.49 5.60
CA PHE A 147 -10.05 30.95 5.37
C PHE A 147 -9.91 31.70 4.04
N ALA A 148 -8.95 32.61 4.00
CA ALA A 148 -8.48 33.29 2.81
C ALA A 148 -6.96 33.45 2.93
N ARG A 149 -6.43 34.66 3.08
CA ARG A 149 -5.01 34.90 3.34
C ARG A 149 -4.54 34.37 4.71
N ASP A 150 -5.45 34.25 5.66
CA ASP A 150 -5.28 33.58 6.95
C ASP A 150 -6.59 32.85 7.33
N ALA A 151 -6.59 32.10 8.43
CA ALA A 151 -7.78 31.50 8.99
C ALA A 151 -8.57 32.50 9.83
N TYR A 152 -9.88 32.33 9.87
CA TYR A 152 -10.72 32.96 10.89
C TYR A 152 -10.56 32.10 12.14
N VAL A 153 -10.10 32.71 13.24
CA VAL A 153 -9.74 32.04 14.49
C VAL A 153 -10.71 32.40 15.61
N PRO A 154 -11.02 31.47 16.53
CA PRO A 154 -11.92 31.71 17.64
C PRO A 154 -11.34 32.73 18.63
N ASN A 155 -12.14 33.73 19.02
CA ASN A 155 -11.76 34.72 20.03
C ASN A 155 -12.48 34.43 21.35
N THR A 156 -11.78 34.56 22.48
CA THR A 156 -12.28 34.27 23.83
C THR A 156 -13.53 35.06 24.21
N ASP A 157 -13.79 36.21 23.58
CA ASP A 157 -14.94 37.07 23.87
C ASP A 157 -15.96 37.23 22.72
N ARG A 158 -15.64 36.76 21.50
CA ARG A 158 -16.41 37.06 20.27
C ARG A 158 -16.22 36.02 19.14
N GLY A 159 -16.93 34.90 19.14
CA GLY A 159 -17.07 34.00 17.97
C GLY A 159 -15.76 33.70 17.20
N PHE A 160 -15.86 33.36 15.92
CA PHE A 160 -14.70 33.39 15.02
C PHE A 160 -14.40 34.83 14.61
N SER A 161 -13.14 35.23 14.66
CA SER A 161 -12.63 36.56 14.32
C SER A 161 -11.43 36.43 13.38
N TYR A 162 -11.04 37.50 12.72
CA TYR A 162 -9.93 37.49 11.78
C TYR A 162 -9.08 38.73 12.00
N ASP A 163 -7.75 38.59 12.06
CA ASP A 163 -6.86 39.72 12.26
C ASP A 163 -6.62 40.47 10.96
N TYR A 164 -7.53 41.40 10.65
CA TYR A 164 -7.47 42.20 9.42
C TYR A 164 -6.29 43.16 9.35
N LEU A 165 -5.83 43.67 10.50
CA LEU A 165 -4.73 44.61 10.54
C LEU A 165 -3.40 43.88 10.48
N GLY A 166 -3.31 42.70 11.10
CA GLY A 166 -2.12 41.88 11.11
C GLY A 166 -1.82 41.19 9.78
N THR A 167 -2.85 40.83 9.00
CA THR A 167 -2.72 40.04 7.76
C THR A 167 -2.45 40.84 6.47
N LEU A 168 -2.16 42.15 6.58
CA LEU A 168 -1.88 43.07 5.45
C LEU A 168 -2.88 42.91 4.29
N PHE A 169 -4.18 42.90 4.59
CA PHE A 169 -5.24 42.74 3.61
C PHE A 169 -5.39 43.91 2.59
N THR A 170 -5.35 43.64 1.28
CA THR A 170 -5.86 44.58 0.28
C THR A 170 -7.32 44.27 0.01
N TRP A 171 -8.26 45.20 0.29
CA TRP A 171 -9.56 45.17 -0.39
C TRP A 171 -9.34 45.66 -1.82
N ARG A 172 -8.75 44.84 -2.70
CA ARG A 172 -8.66 45.27 -4.08
C ARG A 172 -10.05 45.11 -4.68
N ARG A 173 -10.69 46.25 -4.90
CA ARG A 173 -11.83 46.39 -5.80
C ARG A 173 -11.37 45.95 -7.20
N SER A 174 -11.34 44.65 -7.45
CA SER A 174 -11.34 44.13 -8.80
C SER A 174 -12.68 44.56 -9.40
N THR A 175 -12.56 45.47 -10.37
CA THR A 175 -13.59 46.08 -11.21
C THR A 175 -14.24 47.39 -10.73
N THR A 176 -14.11 48.40 -11.60
CA THR A 176 -14.84 49.67 -11.62
C THR A 176 -16.35 49.50 -11.83
N SER A 177 -16.81 48.30 -12.19
CA SER A 177 -18.21 47.90 -12.36
C SER A 177 -18.65 47.05 -11.17
N GLY A 178 -19.52 47.59 -10.31
CA GLY A 178 -19.88 46.99 -9.03
C GLY A 178 -20.29 45.50 -9.10
N ASN A 179 -19.55 44.65 -8.41
CA ASN A 179 -19.99 43.30 -8.09
C ASN A 179 -21.06 43.38 -7.00
N LEU A 180 -22.15 42.61 -7.17
CA LEU A 180 -23.27 42.48 -6.22
C LEU A 180 -22.90 41.72 -4.93
N ILE A 181 -21.64 41.30 -4.80
CA ILE A 181 -21.16 40.27 -3.87
C ILE A 181 -20.17 40.87 -2.86
N GLY A 182 -20.48 42.04 -2.31
CA GLY A 182 -19.83 42.50 -1.07
C GLY A 182 -20.58 41.89 0.12
N GLN A 183 -19.87 41.49 1.20
CA GLN A 183 -20.39 40.89 2.46
C GLN A 183 -21.91 40.76 2.50
N ILE A 184 -22.47 39.63 2.06
CA ILE A 184 -23.88 39.58 1.62
C ILE A 184 -24.86 40.00 2.74
N LEU A 185 -24.56 39.69 4.00
CA LEU A 185 -25.23 40.22 5.19
C LEU A 185 -24.22 40.79 6.20
N GLY A 186 -23.84 42.07 6.10
CA GLY A 186 -22.82 42.64 6.98
C GLY A 186 -22.51 44.13 6.77
N TYR A 187 -21.77 44.73 7.70
CA TYR A 187 -21.36 46.13 7.61
C TYR A 187 -20.30 46.29 6.52
N ARG A 188 -20.51 47.20 5.56
CA ARG A 188 -19.59 47.39 4.43
C ARG A 188 -18.97 48.79 4.44
N ASN A 189 -17.65 48.87 4.56
CA ASN A 189 -16.91 50.10 4.29
C ASN A 189 -16.38 50.13 2.85
N GLY A 190 -16.74 51.15 2.06
CA GLY A 190 -16.35 51.30 0.65
C GLY A 190 -14.98 51.95 0.40
N SER A 191 -14.10 51.97 1.40
CA SER A 191 -12.81 52.67 1.35
C SER A 191 -11.77 51.93 0.50
N TYR A 192 -11.01 52.65 -0.32
CA TYR A 192 -9.86 52.13 -1.08
C TYR A 192 -8.56 52.44 -0.33
N ILE A 193 -7.68 51.43 -0.19
CA ILE A 193 -6.37 51.59 0.43
C ILE A 193 -5.30 51.72 -0.67
N SER A 194 -4.51 52.79 -0.61
CA SER A 194 -3.33 52.99 -1.45
C SER A 194 -2.09 52.44 -0.75
N SER A 195 -1.25 51.74 -1.50
CA SER A 195 -0.25 50.79 -0.99
C SER A 195 1.19 51.34 -1.00
N THR A 196 1.39 52.66 -0.83
CA THR A 196 2.73 53.27 -1.01
C THR A 196 3.53 53.43 0.29
N ASP A 197 2.89 53.32 1.46
CA ASP A 197 3.50 53.51 2.78
C ASP A 197 2.71 52.68 3.83
N MET A 198 3.40 51.94 4.72
CA MET A 198 2.79 51.09 5.75
C MET A 198 1.93 51.88 6.75
N GLN A 199 2.38 53.06 7.19
CA GLN A 199 1.63 53.90 8.13
C GLN A 199 0.34 54.43 7.49
N VAL A 200 0.42 54.82 6.21
CA VAL A 200 -0.74 55.25 5.41
C VAL A 200 -1.69 54.08 5.18
N TYR A 201 -1.15 52.91 4.85
CA TYR A 201 -1.88 51.67 4.66
C TYR A 201 -2.64 51.27 5.93
N MET A 202 -2.00 51.26 7.10
CA MET A 202 -2.64 50.90 8.38
C MET A 202 -3.72 51.91 8.78
N THR A 203 -3.48 53.21 8.55
CA THR A 203 -4.47 54.26 8.81
C THR A 203 -5.69 54.14 7.89
N GLN A 204 -5.48 53.82 6.60
CA GLN A 204 -6.54 53.61 5.62
C GLN A 204 -7.27 52.27 5.81
N SER A 205 -6.64 51.30 6.46
CA SER A 205 -7.19 49.96 6.75
C SER A 205 -7.98 49.91 8.06
N ALA A 206 -7.77 50.83 8.99
CA ALA A 206 -8.54 50.89 10.25
C ALA A 206 -10.08 50.94 10.06
N PRO A 207 -10.63 51.73 9.11
CA PRO A 207 -12.06 51.71 8.81
C PRO A 207 -12.57 50.38 8.23
N ILE A 208 -11.68 49.59 7.62
CA ILE A 208 -11.95 48.26 7.09
C ILE A 208 -11.92 47.21 8.21
N ALA A 209 -10.97 47.27 9.13
CA ALA A 209 -10.95 46.41 10.31
C ALA A 209 -12.22 46.60 11.16
N ALA A 210 -12.65 47.86 11.33
CA ALA A 210 -13.93 48.19 11.97
C ALA A 210 -15.14 47.61 11.20
N SER A 211 -15.03 47.47 9.87
CA SER A 211 -16.08 46.84 9.04
C SER A 211 -16.32 45.40 9.44
N THR A 212 -15.24 44.67 9.73
CA THR A 212 -15.38 43.29 10.18
C THR A 212 -15.85 43.19 11.62
N GLU A 213 -15.31 43.99 12.54
CA GLU A 213 -15.79 43.97 13.93
C GLU A 213 -17.30 44.18 14.03
N ARG A 214 -17.86 44.97 13.10
CA ARG A 214 -19.29 45.23 12.98
C ARG A 214 -20.04 44.27 12.06
N SER A 215 -19.39 43.28 11.45
CA SER A 215 -20.04 42.28 10.61
C SER A 215 -20.98 41.40 11.43
N LEU A 216 -22.13 41.03 10.85
CA LEU A 216 -23.14 40.17 11.47
C LEU A 216 -22.55 38.80 11.88
N TYR A 217 -21.59 38.28 11.12
CA TYR A 217 -20.93 36.99 11.42
C TYR A 217 -20.38 36.92 12.85
N ASN A 218 -19.75 38.01 13.32
CA ASN A 218 -19.16 38.09 14.67
C ASN A 218 -20.20 38.09 15.80
N TYR A 219 -21.49 38.30 15.47
CA TYR A 219 -22.58 38.31 16.45
C TYR A 219 -23.23 36.94 16.63
N TYR A 220 -23.12 36.04 15.64
CA TYR A 220 -23.63 34.67 15.79
C TYR A 220 -22.88 33.89 16.88
N ARG A 221 -21.62 34.26 17.21
CA ARG A 221 -20.84 33.76 18.37
C ARG A 221 -20.81 32.22 18.53
N TYR A 222 -21.13 31.47 17.48
CA TYR A 222 -21.12 30.02 17.52
C TYR A 222 -19.72 29.52 17.15
N TYR A 223 -19.03 29.01 18.16
CA TYR A 223 -17.72 28.36 18.01
C TYR A 223 -17.86 26.90 17.56
N LYS A 224 -18.90 26.21 18.07
CA LYS A 224 -19.18 24.81 17.78
C LYS A 224 -20.69 24.61 17.84
N ILE A 225 -21.29 24.31 16.69
CA ILE A 225 -22.75 24.31 16.49
C ILE A 225 -23.27 22.88 16.59
N GLN A 226 -24.42 22.70 17.23
CA GLN A 226 -25.16 21.45 17.31
C GLN A 226 -26.64 21.65 16.97
N TYR A 227 -27.36 20.55 16.73
CA TYR A 227 -28.76 20.59 16.31
C TYR A 227 -29.64 21.45 17.22
N SER A 228 -29.47 21.30 18.54
CA SER A 228 -30.25 22.00 19.55
C SER A 228 -29.96 23.50 19.63
N ASP A 229 -28.92 24.02 18.99
CA ASP A 229 -28.70 25.46 18.89
C ASP A 229 -29.64 26.11 17.86
N ILE A 230 -30.02 25.35 16.83
CA ILE A 230 -30.77 25.84 15.66
C ILE A 230 -32.24 25.42 15.71
N TYR A 231 -32.53 24.22 16.20
CA TYR A 231 -33.86 23.61 16.18
C TYR A 231 -34.36 23.27 17.59
N ASN A 232 -35.68 23.22 17.75
CA ASN A 232 -36.33 22.64 18.91
C ASN A 232 -36.43 21.12 18.78
N ASP A 233 -36.76 20.42 19.86
CA ASP A 233 -36.83 18.95 19.87
C ASP A 233 -37.84 18.37 18.86
N ASP A 234 -38.90 19.14 18.56
CA ASP A 234 -39.93 18.82 17.55
C ASP A 234 -39.50 19.06 16.09
N GLY A 235 -38.28 19.58 15.89
CA GLY A 235 -37.71 19.91 14.59
C GLY A 235 -38.08 21.28 14.04
N SER A 236 -38.86 22.09 14.75
CA SER A 236 -39.13 23.47 14.37
C SER A 236 -37.88 24.34 14.56
N ALA A 237 -37.63 25.27 13.62
CA ALA A 237 -36.52 26.21 13.72
C ALA A 237 -36.73 27.22 14.86
N LYS A 238 -35.66 27.54 15.59
CA LYS A 238 -35.68 28.59 16.62
C LYS A 238 -35.70 29.98 15.98
N ALA A 239 -36.27 30.93 16.70
CA ALA A 239 -36.27 32.33 16.27
C ALA A 239 -34.84 32.90 16.28
N ASP A 240 -34.46 33.57 15.19
CA ASP A 240 -33.14 34.19 15.06
C ASP A 240 -33.05 35.52 15.83
N THR A 241 -32.88 35.40 17.15
CA THR A 241 -32.73 36.55 18.05
C THR A 241 -31.41 37.30 17.81
N VAL A 242 -30.39 36.64 17.24
CA VAL A 242 -29.11 37.28 16.90
C VAL A 242 -29.32 38.31 15.81
N LEU A 243 -29.94 37.91 14.68
CA LEU A 243 -30.24 38.82 13.58
C LEU A 243 -31.16 39.94 14.04
N GLN A 244 -32.22 39.63 14.81
CA GLN A 244 -33.15 40.64 15.34
C GLN A 244 -32.42 41.71 16.16
N ASN A 245 -31.55 41.29 17.08
CA ASN A 245 -30.78 42.21 17.93
C ASN A 245 -29.77 43.02 17.11
N TYR A 246 -29.10 42.40 16.15
CA TYR A 246 -28.17 43.09 15.27
C TYR A 246 -28.87 44.17 14.44
N LEU A 247 -30.03 43.86 13.87
CA LEU A 247 -30.84 44.82 13.11
C LEU A 247 -31.29 46.01 13.97
N ALA A 248 -31.73 45.72 15.20
CA ALA A 248 -32.25 46.72 16.12
C ALA A 248 -31.17 47.65 16.72
N SER A 249 -29.92 47.19 16.81
CA SER A 249 -28.85 47.91 17.53
C SER A 249 -27.71 48.38 16.63
N ILE A 250 -27.16 47.49 15.78
CA ILE A 250 -25.97 47.76 14.98
C ILE A 250 -26.36 48.38 13.64
N TYR A 251 -27.28 47.75 12.91
CA TYR A 251 -27.75 48.27 11.63
C TYR A 251 -28.49 49.61 11.80
N ALA A 252 -29.41 49.68 12.75
CA ALA A 252 -30.22 50.89 13.00
C ALA A 252 -29.39 52.13 13.38
N ALA A 253 -28.18 51.94 13.92
CA ALA A 253 -27.29 53.05 14.28
C ALA A 253 -26.70 53.77 13.05
N GLU A 254 -26.45 53.06 11.95
CA GLU A 254 -25.86 53.63 10.74
C GLU A 254 -26.34 52.94 9.44
N PRO A 255 -27.64 53.04 9.07
CA PRO A 255 -28.18 52.31 7.91
C PRO A 255 -27.49 52.65 6.58
N ALA A 256 -26.98 53.87 6.44
CA ALA A 256 -26.29 54.34 5.23
C ALA A 256 -25.02 53.53 4.90
N ALA A 257 -24.35 52.97 5.92
CA ALA A 257 -23.17 52.12 5.75
C ALA A 257 -23.49 50.76 5.10
N TYR A 258 -24.76 50.39 4.99
CA TYR A 258 -25.21 49.13 4.40
C TYR A 258 -25.78 49.29 2.99
N THR A 259 -25.61 50.46 2.37
CA THR A 259 -26.15 50.73 1.03
C THR A 259 -25.65 49.70 0.01
N GLY A 260 -26.59 49.03 -0.68
CA GLY A 260 -26.30 47.98 -1.66
C GLY A 260 -26.00 46.60 -1.06
N ASN A 261 -26.20 46.42 0.24
CA ASN A 261 -26.11 45.13 0.95
C ASN A 261 -27.48 44.43 0.98
N PHE A 262 -27.54 43.10 1.06
CA PHE A 262 -28.84 42.40 1.12
C PHE A 262 -29.54 42.62 2.45
N ILE A 263 -28.78 42.95 3.51
CA ILE A 263 -29.33 43.25 4.83
C ILE A 263 -30.30 44.44 4.81
N THR A 264 -30.23 45.33 3.82
CA THR A 264 -31.21 46.42 3.68
C THR A 264 -32.59 45.88 3.33
N ALA A 265 -32.65 44.83 2.48
CA ALA A 265 -33.91 44.17 2.14
C ALA A 265 -34.44 43.38 3.35
N VAL A 266 -33.54 42.68 4.06
CA VAL A 266 -33.86 41.96 5.31
C VAL A 266 -34.44 42.89 6.38
N ALA A 267 -33.78 44.02 6.62
CA ALA A 267 -34.22 45.01 7.59
C ALA A 267 -35.56 45.67 7.22
N ALA A 268 -35.83 45.83 5.92
CA ALA A 268 -37.07 46.41 5.41
C ALA A 268 -38.23 45.39 5.29
N GLY A 269 -37.95 44.09 5.46
CA GLY A 269 -38.94 43.03 5.24
C GLY A 269 -39.41 42.95 3.78
N THR A 270 -38.57 43.36 2.83
CA THR A 270 -38.89 43.35 1.40
C THR A 270 -38.27 42.13 0.72
N PRO A 271 -38.95 41.48 -0.24
CA PRO A 271 -38.40 40.36 -0.99
C PRO A 271 -37.13 40.73 -1.78
N LEU A 272 -36.25 39.75 -2.00
CA LEU A 272 -35.08 39.91 -2.85
C LEU A 272 -35.47 40.05 -4.32
N THR A 273 -34.69 40.82 -5.07
CA THR A 273 -34.86 40.92 -6.53
C THR A 273 -34.38 39.65 -7.25
N ALA A 274 -34.81 39.44 -8.49
CA ALA A 274 -34.37 38.31 -9.31
C ALA A 274 -32.83 38.25 -9.52
N ALA A 275 -32.14 39.39 -9.45
CA ALA A 275 -30.68 39.45 -9.53
C ALA A 275 -29.98 39.08 -8.20
N GLN A 276 -30.70 39.21 -7.08
CA GLN A 276 -30.20 38.90 -5.73
C GLN A 276 -30.46 37.45 -5.35
N LEU A 277 -31.59 36.89 -5.75
CA LEU A 277 -32.03 35.54 -5.40
C LEU A 277 -30.99 34.41 -5.63
N PRO A 278 -30.15 34.44 -6.70
CA PRO A 278 -29.10 33.42 -6.86
C PRO A 278 -28.01 33.44 -5.77
N TYR A 279 -27.96 34.50 -4.95
CA TYR A 279 -26.95 34.71 -3.90
C TYR A 279 -27.54 34.63 -2.48
N SER A 280 -28.84 34.33 -2.32
CA SER A 280 -29.44 33.97 -1.03
C SER A 280 -29.18 32.51 -0.69
N MET A 281 -29.40 32.11 0.56
CA MET A 281 -29.25 30.71 1.00
C MET A 281 -30.45 29.83 0.68
N ASN A 282 -31.54 30.43 0.20
CA ASN A 282 -32.74 29.73 -0.24
C ASN A 282 -33.23 30.30 -1.57
N ASP A 283 -33.73 29.44 -2.45
CA ASP A 283 -34.30 29.83 -3.74
C ASP A 283 -35.56 30.69 -3.62
N SER A 284 -36.20 30.71 -2.45
CA SER A 284 -37.38 31.54 -2.17
C SER A 284 -37.06 32.88 -1.52
N GLY A 285 -35.79 33.16 -1.18
CA GLY A 285 -35.36 34.40 -0.54
C GLY A 285 -34.74 34.18 0.83
N TYR A 286 -35.05 35.05 1.79
CA TYR A 286 -34.56 34.97 3.17
C TYR A 286 -35.67 34.81 4.21
N GLU A 287 -36.92 34.92 3.79
CA GLU A 287 -38.09 35.06 4.65
C GLU A 287 -38.30 33.83 5.55
N ASN A 288 -37.80 32.67 5.12
CA ASN A 288 -37.87 31.40 5.85
C ASN A 288 -36.50 30.93 6.37
N ASN A 289 -35.50 31.81 6.38
CA ASN A 289 -34.16 31.45 6.84
C ASN A 289 -34.17 31.09 8.34
N THR A 290 -33.51 29.99 8.65
CA THR A 290 -33.14 29.59 10.01
C THR A 290 -31.92 30.37 10.50
N ILE A 291 -31.56 30.18 11.77
CA ILE A 291 -30.31 30.68 12.36
C ILE A 291 -29.10 30.17 11.55
N LEU A 292 -29.11 28.90 11.13
CA LEU A 292 -28.03 28.28 10.35
C LEU A 292 -27.88 28.97 8.99
N ASP A 293 -29.00 29.21 8.30
CA ASP A 293 -29.00 29.87 6.99
C ASP A 293 -28.36 31.26 7.08
N ASN A 294 -28.83 32.09 8.00
CA ASN A 294 -28.33 33.46 8.14
C ASN A 294 -26.88 33.51 8.65
N MET A 295 -26.50 32.59 9.54
CA MET A 295 -25.13 32.48 10.04
C MET A 295 -24.14 32.15 8.91
N ILE A 296 -24.46 31.15 8.09
CA ILE A 296 -23.62 30.78 6.93
C ILE A 296 -23.64 31.88 5.86
N TRP A 297 -24.80 32.52 5.66
CA TRP A 297 -24.91 33.63 4.72
C TRP A 297 -23.99 34.80 5.11
N ALA A 298 -23.90 35.09 6.41
CA ALA A 298 -23.08 36.16 6.98
C ALA A 298 -21.56 35.92 6.87
N ILE A 299 -21.09 34.69 6.59
CA ILE A 299 -19.66 34.38 6.45
C ILE A 299 -19.03 35.36 5.43
N PRO A 300 -18.01 36.14 5.83
CA PRO A 300 -17.39 37.15 4.99
C PRO A 300 -16.52 36.52 3.89
N TYR A 301 -16.02 37.36 3.00
CA TYR A 301 -15.09 36.96 1.95
C TYR A 301 -13.68 37.49 2.20
N GLY A 302 -12.69 36.90 1.56
CA GLY A 302 -11.30 37.37 1.57
C GLY A 302 -10.62 37.30 0.20
N GLU A 303 -9.33 37.65 0.17
CA GLU A 303 -8.45 37.54 -0.99
C GLU A 303 -7.31 36.56 -0.68
N ASP A 304 -6.75 35.94 -1.72
CA ASP A 304 -5.70 34.92 -1.70
C ASP A 304 -6.02 33.63 -0.92
N THR A 305 -5.45 32.51 -1.35
CA THR A 305 -5.79 31.15 -0.89
C THR A 305 -4.66 30.59 -0.03
N ASN A 306 -4.74 30.77 1.29
CA ASN A 306 -3.85 30.17 2.28
C ASN A 306 -4.50 28.92 2.91
N THR A 307 -4.49 27.83 2.15
CA THR A 307 -5.04 26.55 2.59
C THR A 307 -4.37 26.01 3.85
N GLU A 308 -3.07 26.26 4.03
CA GLU A 308 -2.34 25.88 5.24
C GLU A 308 -2.99 26.48 6.49
N ALA A 309 -3.28 27.78 6.50
CA ALA A 309 -3.85 28.43 7.68
C ALA A 309 -5.20 27.84 8.08
N GLY A 310 -6.09 27.60 7.11
CA GLY A 310 -7.40 26.98 7.38
C GLY A 310 -7.25 25.55 7.96
N LEU A 311 -6.31 24.77 7.44
CA LEU A 311 -6.00 23.44 7.97
C LEU A 311 -5.31 23.51 9.34
N GLU A 312 -4.43 24.49 9.58
CA GLU A 312 -3.74 24.66 10.86
C GLU A 312 -4.69 25.02 11.99
N GLU A 313 -5.68 25.86 11.70
CA GLU A 313 -6.73 26.15 12.67
C GLU A 313 -7.54 24.87 12.97
N ALA A 314 -7.91 24.08 11.96
CA ALA A 314 -8.56 22.80 12.19
C ALA A 314 -7.71 21.84 13.05
N TYR A 315 -6.40 21.79 12.82
CA TYR A 315 -5.45 21.04 13.66
C TYR A 315 -5.44 21.56 15.11
N THR A 316 -5.39 22.86 15.30
CA THR A 316 -5.39 23.52 16.63
C THR A 316 -6.68 23.23 17.39
N LEU A 317 -7.84 23.30 16.72
CA LEU A 317 -9.13 22.95 17.29
C LEU A 317 -9.16 21.49 17.77
N LEU A 318 -8.72 20.54 16.94
CA LEU A 318 -8.67 19.12 17.30
C LEU A 318 -7.74 18.84 18.49
N ARG A 319 -6.69 19.64 18.65
CA ARG A 319 -5.74 19.56 19.78
C ARG A 319 -6.22 20.27 21.04
N THR A 320 -7.28 21.08 20.94
CA THR A 320 -7.82 21.82 22.08
C THR A 320 -8.52 20.86 23.05
N PRO A 321 -8.13 20.81 24.34
CA PRO A 321 -8.73 19.89 25.30
C PRO A 321 -10.25 20.04 25.40
N GLY A 322 -10.97 18.91 25.27
CA GLY A 322 -12.44 18.89 25.32
C GLY A 322 -13.13 19.40 24.06
N PHE A 323 -12.38 19.73 23.00
CA PHE A 323 -12.99 20.02 21.70
C PHE A 323 -13.64 18.76 21.13
N ALA A 324 -12.89 17.70 20.83
CA ALA A 324 -13.46 16.48 20.27
C ALA A 324 -14.21 15.62 21.32
N GLN A 325 -15.27 14.95 20.88
CA GLN A 325 -16.15 14.08 21.67
C GLN A 325 -15.64 12.64 21.76
N SER A 326 -14.82 12.21 20.78
CA SER A 326 -14.23 10.88 20.70
C SER A 326 -12.79 10.99 20.24
N GLU A 327 -11.93 10.03 20.62
CA GLU A 327 -10.56 9.87 20.11
C GLU A 327 -10.46 9.00 18.85
N ASP A 328 -11.58 8.50 18.34
CA ASP A 328 -11.62 7.68 17.12
C ASP A 328 -11.47 8.55 15.85
N ILE A 329 -10.53 8.19 14.98
CA ILE A 329 -10.23 8.91 13.72
C ILE A 329 -11.42 8.93 12.75
N LEU A 330 -12.27 7.92 12.80
CA LEU A 330 -13.48 7.85 11.96
C LEU A 330 -14.60 8.76 12.49
N ARG A 331 -14.47 9.28 13.72
CA ARG A 331 -15.46 10.16 14.35
C ARG A 331 -15.08 11.64 14.31
N ARG A 332 -13.91 11.94 13.74
CA ARG A 332 -13.37 13.28 13.57
C ARG A 332 -13.14 13.51 12.09
N ALA A 333 -13.80 14.51 11.53
CA ALA A 333 -13.70 14.82 10.12
C ALA A 333 -13.29 16.27 9.90
N VAL A 334 -12.34 16.49 9.00
CA VAL A 334 -12.01 17.80 8.44
C VAL A 334 -12.40 17.77 6.97
N ILE A 335 -13.26 18.69 6.54
CA ILE A 335 -13.73 18.77 5.15
C ILE A 335 -13.24 20.10 4.57
N LEU A 336 -12.20 20.04 3.75
CA LEU A 336 -11.69 21.19 3.00
C LEU A 336 -12.56 21.43 1.77
N ILE A 337 -13.12 22.62 1.63
CA ILE A 337 -13.88 23.05 0.45
C ILE A 337 -13.10 24.20 -0.19
N THR A 338 -12.64 24.04 -1.43
CA THR A 338 -11.82 25.04 -2.14
C THR A 338 -12.03 24.99 -3.65
N ASP A 339 -11.91 26.13 -4.35
CA ASP A 339 -11.97 26.20 -5.81
C ASP A 339 -10.60 26.26 -6.48
N GLY A 340 -9.51 26.13 -5.74
CA GLY A 340 -8.21 26.35 -6.33
C GLY A 340 -7.01 25.93 -5.51
N GLN A 341 -5.89 25.95 -6.22
CA GLN A 341 -4.56 25.77 -5.67
C GLN A 341 -4.24 26.77 -4.55
N ALA A 342 -3.62 26.28 -3.47
CA ALA A 342 -3.00 27.14 -2.46
C ALA A 342 -1.96 28.05 -3.11
N ASN A 343 -2.05 29.36 -2.87
CA ASN A 343 -1.17 30.37 -3.47
C ASN A 343 -0.47 31.28 -2.44
N ARG A 344 -0.73 31.04 -1.15
CA ARG A 344 -0.08 31.68 0.01
C ARG A 344 0.14 30.66 1.13
N SER A 345 1.08 30.97 2.02
CA SER A 345 1.39 30.22 3.24
C SER A 345 2.19 31.11 4.20
N ILE A 346 2.08 30.89 5.52
CA ILE A 346 2.76 31.70 6.55
C ILE A 346 4.00 30.96 7.05
N ASN A 347 5.10 31.68 7.35
CA ASN A 347 6.27 31.04 7.95
C ASN A 347 5.94 30.50 9.35
N ALA A 348 5.95 29.18 9.53
CA ALA A 348 5.61 28.54 10.80
C ALA A 348 6.53 28.95 11.97
N ALA A 349 7.77 29.40 11.71
CA ALA A 349 8.65 29.92 12.74
C ALA A 349 8.19 31.27 13.33
N ASP A 350 7.29 31.96 12.61
CA ASP A 350 6.86 33.33 12.87
C ASP A 350 5.32 33.45 12.76
N ALA A 351 4.57 32.37 13.02
CA ALA A 351 3.12 32.28 12.75
C ALA A 351 2.26 33.36 13.46
N ASP A 352 2.72 33.90 14.59
CA ASP A 352 2.05 34.95 15.37
C ASP A 352 2.64 36.36 15.13
N VAL A 353 3.56 36.48 14.18
CA VAL A 353 4.25 37.74 13.89
C VAL A 353 3.43 38.45 12.83
N TYR A 354 2.52 39.30 13.27
CA TYR A 354 1.66 40.12 12.42
C TYR A 354 2.23 41.52 12.22
N ALA A 355 2.01 42.13 11.04
CA ALA A 355 2.52 43.46 10.75
C ALA A 355 1.84 44.49 11.67
N LYS A 356 2.62 45.35 12.33
CA LYS A 356 2.11 46.37 13.26
C LYS A 356 2.28 47.77 12.64
N PRO A 357 1.49 48.77 13.10
CA PRO A 357 1.62 50.14 12.61
C PRO A 357 3.04 50.73 12.72
N ASP A 358 3.81 50.31 13.72
CA ASP A 358 5.19 50.73 13.95
C ASP A 358 6.25 49.81 13.33
N SER A 359 5.85 48.77 12.59
CA SER A 359 6.79 47.83 11.97
C SER A 359 7.68 48.49 10.91
N VAL A 360 8.96 48.18 10.94
CA VAL A 360 10.00 48.66 10.01
C VAL A 360 10.55 47.51 9.16
N ASN A 361 11.28 47.81 8.08
CA ASN A 361 11.88 46.80 7.18
C ASN A 361 12.58 45.64 7.93
N ASP A 362 13.31 45.94 9.01
CA ASP A 362 14.07 44.96 9.79
C ASP A 362 13.20 43.94 10.54
N ASP A 363 11.93 44.27 10.82
CA ASP A 363 10.97 43.34 11.44
C ASP A 363 10.55 42.21 10.47
N PHE A 364 10.76 42.41 9.17
CA PHE A 364 10.37 41.47 8.11
C PHE A 364 11.57 40.70 7.54
N LEU A 365 12.80 41.21 7.71
CA LEU A 365 14.01 40.60 7.18
C LEU A 365 14.35 39.27 7.88
N PRO A 366 14.88 38.29 7.13
CA PRO A 366 15.47 37.10 7.74
C PRO A 366 16.68 37.47 8.60
N ASP A 367 16.86 36.77 9.72
CA ASP A 367 18.02 36.99 10.60
C ASP A 367 19.35 36.60 9.93
N MET A 368 19.30 35.81 8.84
CA MET A 368 20.46 35.40 8.06
C MET A 368 20.27 35.69 6.56
N PRO A 369 21.28 36.23 5.86
CA PRO A 369 21.22 36.41 4.41
C PRO A 369 20.90 35.11 3.67
N GLY A 370 19.85 35.12 2.84
CA GLY A 370 19.39 33.95 2.09
C GLY A 370 18.44 33.02 2.84
N ALA A 371 18.17 33.26 4.13
CA ALA A 371 17.13 32.54 4.86
C ALA A 371 15.72 33.07 4.53
N PRO A 372 14.68 32.30 4.85
CA PRO A 372 13.31 32.74 4.72
C PRO A 372 13.02 34.03 5.51
N TRP A 373 12.47 35.08 4.87
CA TRP A 373 11.73 36.18 5.50
C TRP A 373 10.75 35.72 6.59
N LYS A 374 10.59 36.55 7.62
CA LYS A 374 9.68 36.29 8.76
C LYS A 374 8.20 36.27 8.33
N TYR A 375 7.90 36.91 7.19
CA TYR A 375 6.60 36.87 6.52
C TYR A 375 6.82 36.34 5.09
N TYR A 376 6.13 35.28 4.68
CA TYR A 376 6.27 34.77 3.31
C TYR A 376 5.17 35.18 2.34
N LEU A 377 5.56 36.07 1.44
CA LEU A 377 5.62 35.79 0.01
C LEU A 377 7.10 35.89 -0.41
N TYR A 378 7.58 35.01 -1.28
CA TYR A 378 9.01 34.78 -1.56
C TYR A 378 9.65 35.97 -2.25
N LEU A 379 10.09 37.00 -1.50
CA LEU A 379 10.73 38.17 -2.08
C LEU A 379 11.80 38.75 -1.16
N GLN A 380 13.06 38.67 -1.61
CA GLN A 380 14.20 39.41 -1.06
C GLN A 380 14.07 40.92 -1.34
N GLN A 381 13.04 41.59 -0.82
CA GLN A 381 12.73 42.96 -1.18
C GLN A 381 12.23 43.82 -0.01
N THR A 382 12.60 45.10 0.00
CA THR A 382 12.16 46.06 1.04
C THR A 382 10.63 46.13 1.20
N LEU A 383 10.14 46.45 2.41
CA LEU A 383 8.70 46.52 2.74
C LEU A 383 7.85 47.34 1.75
N PRO A 384 8.28 48.51 1.23
CA PRO A 384 7.49 49.24 0.24
C PRO A 384 7.33 48.49 -1.10
N THR A 385 8.35 47.72 -1.50
CA THR A 385 8.30 46.89 -2.71
C THR A 385 7.45 45.65 -2.49
N LEU A 386 7.56 45.02 -1.31
CA LEU A 386 6.69 43.94 -0.87
C LEU A 386 5.21 44.36 -0.88
N ILE A 387 4.88 45.52 -0.33
CA ILE A 387 3.51 46.08 -0.34
C ILE A 387 3.03 46.35 -1.78
N ALA A 388 3.87 46.96 -2.63
CA ALA A 388 3.53 47.25 -4.03
C ALA A 388 3.30 45.97 -4.86
N GLU A 389 3.99 44.90 -4.51
CA GLU A 389 3.97 43.60 -5.18
C GLU A 389 2.79 42.74 -4.70
N ILE A 390 2.53 42.66 -3.38
CA ILE A 390 1.31 42.07 -2.80
C ILE A 390 0.05 42.63 -3.47
N ALA A 391 0.06 43.91 -3.82
CA ALA A 391 -1.09 44.58 -4.42
C ALA A 391 -1.30 44.28 -5.93
N ASN A 392 -0.29 43.76 -6.65
CA ASN A 392 -0.28 43.82 -8.12
C ASN A 392 0.19 42.57 -8.89
N ARG A 393 0.60 41.48 -8.23
CA ARG A 393 1.02 40.26 -8.93
C ARG A 393 0.38 38.96 -8.43
N SER A 394 0.36 37.97 -9.31
CA SER A 394 0.05 36.58 -8.96
C SER A 394 1.23 35.90 -8.25
N ALA A 395 0.99 34.75 -7.62
CA ALA A 395 2.06 33.95 -7.01
C ALA A 395 3.07 33.46 -8.06
N THR A 396 4.33 33.36 -7.68
CA THR A 396 5.42 32.74 -8.47
C THR A 396 5.38 31.23 -8.31
N SER A 397 6.05 30.52 -9.21
CA SER A 397 6.17 29.06 -9.14
C SER A 397 6.71 28.53 -7.81
N GLN A 398 7.68 29.22 -7.21
CA GLN A 398 8.26 28.81 -5.94
C GLN A 398 7.28 28.96 -4.77
N GLU A 399 6.45 30.00 -4.78
CA GLU A 399 5.42 30.23 -3.75
C GLU A 399 4.29 29.22 -3.86
N LEU A 400 3.89 28.90 -5.09
CA LEU A 400 2.90 27.87 -5.39
C LEU A 400 3.35 26.50 -4.87
N PHE A 401 4.62 26.15 -5.06
CA PHE A 401 5.20 24.92 -4.53
C PHE A 401 5.16 24.89 -3.00
N LEU A 402 5.65 25.95 -2.36
CA LEU A 402 5.77 26.02 -0.91
C LEU A 402 4.40 25.99 -0.21
N ALA A 403 3.41 26.71 -0.76
CA ALA A 403 2.06 26.77 -0.22
C ALA A 403 1.38 25.39 -0.24
N LEU A 404 1.50 24.67 -1.36
CA LEU A 404 0.95 23.33 -1.50
C LEU A 404 1.68 22.32 -0.60
N GLN A 405 3.01 22.38 -0.52
CA GLN A 405 3.79 21.52 0.36
C GLN A 405 3.35 21.65 1.83
N ARG A 406 3.13 22.88 2.31
CA ARG A 406 2.76 23.12 3.71
C ARG A 406 1.32 22.78 4.03
N ALA A 407 0.40 22.97 3.07
CA ALA A 407 -0.96 22.45 3.19
C ALA A 407 -0.93 20.92 3.36
N TYR A 408 -0.09 20.22 2.59
CA TYR A 408 0.15 18.79 2.76
C TYR A 408 0.77 18.43 4.11
N GLU A 409 1.84 19.10 4.54
CA GLU A 409 2.50 18.85 5.84
C GLU A 409 1.54 19.04 7.02
N THR A 410 0.67 20.05 6.96
CA THR A 410 -0.37 20.30 7.95
C THR A 410 -1.44 19.23 7.92
N ALA A 411 -1.87 18.80 6.72
CA ALA A 411 -2.77 17.67 6.58
C ALA A 411 -2.20 16.37 7.17
N VAL A 412 -0.89 16.11 7.02
CA VAL A 412 -0.21 14.98 7.68
C VAL A 412 -0.34 15.07 9.20
N ARG A 413 -0.20 16.27 9.79
CA ARG A 413 -0.39 16.49 11.23
C ARG A 413 -1.84 16.27 11.69
N ILE A 414 -2.83 16.67 10.89
CA ILE A 414 -4.26 16.40 11.16
C ILE A 414 -4.53 14.90 11.16
N LYS A 415 -4.03 14.17 10.16
CA LYS A 415 -4.25 12.73 9.97
C LYS A 415 -3.49 11.86 10.98
N SER A 416 -2.40 12.39 11.54
CA SER A 416 -1.54 11.65 12.45
C SER A 416 -2.27 11.23 13.74
N PRO A 417 -2.15 9.96 14.18
CA PRO A 417 -2.73 9.48 15.44
C PRO A 417 -2.26 10.23 16.68
N VAL A 418 -1.04 10.77 16.68
CA VAL A 418 -0.49 11.59 17.78
C VAL A 418 -0.81 13.09 17.64
N GLY A 419 -1.36 13.48 16.48
CA GLY A 419 -1.70 14.84 16.11
C GLY A 419 -3.19 15.13 16.27
N GLY A 420 -3.86 15.45 15.17
CA GLY A 420 -5.32 15.69 15.16
C GLY A 420 -6.15 14.40 15.24
N ASN A 421 -5.58 13.28 14.80
CA ASN A 421 -6.24 12.00 14.64
C ASN A 421 -7.62 12.13 13.97
N ALA A 422 -7.68 12.80 12.81
CA ALA A 422 -8.91 13.04 12.08
C ALA A 422 -8.84 12.61 10.61
N SER A 423 -9.97 12.16 10.08
CA SER A 423 -10.15 11.90 8.65
C SER A 423 -10.28 13.23 7.89
N LEU A 424 -9.53 13.39 6.79
CA LEU A 424 -9.52 14.60 5.99
C LEU A 424 -10.10 14.34 4.60
N PHE A 425 -11.11 15.12 4.24
CA PHE A 425 -11.81 15.10 2.97
C PHE A 425 -11.56 16.40 2.21
N VAL A 426 -11.52 16.32 0.89
CA VAL A 426 -11.32 17.49 0.02
C VAL A 426 -12.44 17.54 -1.01
N LEU A 427 -13.17 18.65 -1.04
CA LEU A 427 -14.08 19.01 -2.10
C LEU A 427 -13.48 20.14 -2.92
N GLY A 428 -13.07 19.80 -4.14
CA GLY A 428 -12.70 20.74 -5.17
C GLY A 428 -13.93 21.31 -5.88
N ILE A 429 -13.94 22.61 -6.16
CA ILE A 429 -14.98 23.25 -6.97
C ILE A 429 -14.32 23.81 -8.23
N GLU A 430 -14.38 23.05 -9.33
CA GLU A 430 -13.73 23.39 -10.59
C GLU A 430 -12.24 23.78 -10.41
N ILE A 431 -11.46 22.87 -9.81
CA ILE A 431 -10.06 23.14 -9.50
C ILE A 431 -9.29 23.39 -10.81
N ASP A 432 -8.52 24.48 -10.82
CA ASP A 432 -7.60 24.81 -11.90
C ASP A 432 -6.21 25.19 -11.35
N ALA A 433 -5.21 25.11 -12.23
CA ALA A 433 -3.85 25.52 -11.94
C ALA A 433 -3.65 27.01 -12.28
N GLN A 434 -2.92 27.72 -11.43
CA GLN A 434 -2.61 29.13 -11.69
C GLN A 434 -1.76 29.27 -12.96
N THR A 435 -2.15 30.16 -13.89
CA THR A 435 -1.41 30.43 -15.14
C THR A 435 -0.91 31.89 -15.19
N PRO A 436 0.39 32.14 -15.44
CA PRO A 436 1.48 31.16 -15.56
C PRO A 436 1.84 30.55 -14.20
N GLY A 437 2.21 29.26 -14.20
CA GLY A 437 2.59 28.49 -13.02
C GLY A 437 3.37 27.23 -13.40
N PRO A 438 4.01 26.55 -12.44
CA PRO A 438 4.86 25.39 -12.70
C PRO A 438 4.07 24.08 -12.78
N TYR A 439 2.80 24.10 -12.40
CA TYR A 439 1.95 22.92 -12.27
C TYR A 439 0.89 22.89 -13.35
N THR A 440 0.60 21.69 -13.82
CA THR A 440 -0.62 21.41 -14.56
C THR A 440 -1.79 21.25 -13.60
N ARG A 441 -3.01 21.29 -14.13
CA ARG A 441 -4.22 20.97 -13.35
C ARG A 441 -4.14 19.59 -12.68
N GLU A 442 -3.61 18.58 -13.37
CA GLU A 442 -3.50 17.23 -12.82
C GLU A 442 -2.47 17.16 -11.68
N ASP A 443 -1.39 17.94 -11.74
CA ASP A 443 -0.43 18.06 -10.64
C ASP A 443 -1.10 18.60 -9.38
N VAL A 444 -1.94 19.64 -9.52
CA VAL A 444 -2.69 20.22 -8.39
C VAL A 444 -3.66 19.18 -7.80
N LEU A 445 -4.39 18.45 -8.64
CA LEU A 445 -5.29 17.38 -8.18
C LEU A 445 -4.55 16.27 -7.46
N ASN A 446 -3.41 15.82 -7.98
CA ASN A 446 -2.57 14.81 -7.33
C ASN A 446 -2.07 15.28 -5.97
N ILE A 447 -1.61 16.52 -5.86
CA ILE A 447 -1.20 17.09 -4.58
C ILE A 447 -2.39 17.15 -3.61
N MET A 448 -3.56 17.63 -4.05
CA MET A 448 -4.75 17.68 -3.21
C MET A 448 -5.25 16.29 -2.77
N ARG A 449 -5.10 15.25 -3.60
CA ARG A 449 -5.36 13.86 -3.21
C ARG A 449 -4.47 13.42 -2.04
N THR A 450 -3.22 13.91 -1.96
CA THR A 450 -2.33 13.63 -0.81
C THR A 450 -2.69 14.41 0.45
N ILE A 451 -3.41 15.54 0.34
CA ILE A 451 -3.96 16.27 1.49
C ILE A 451 -5.04 15.40 2.14
N ALA A 452 -5.94 14.81 1.35
CA ALA A 452 -6.97 13.89 1.82
C ALA A 452 -6.40 12.65 2.55
N SER A 453 -7.22 11.99 3.39
CA SER A 453 -6.80 10.76 4.09
C SER A 453 -6.68 9.55 3.17
N SER A 454 -7.48 9.51 2.10
CA SER A 454 -7.32 8.61 0.96
C SER A 454 -7.57 9.40 -0.31
N GLY A 455 -6.98 9.01 -1.43
CA GLY A 455 -7.15 9.73 -2.71
C GLY A 455 -8.61 9.83 -3.14
N SER A 456 -9.46 8.86 -2.79
CA SER A 456 -10.90 8.85 -3.09
C SER A 456 -11.73 9.82 -2.24
N TYR A 457 -11.19 10.32 -1.13
CA TYR A 457 -11.81 11.38 -0.34
C TYR A 457 -11.61 12.77 -0.96
N LEU A 458 -10.85 12.87 -2.05
CA LEU A 458 -10.92 14.02 -2.94
C LEU A 458 -12.04 13.81 -3.96
N ARG A 459 -13.01 14.72 -3.96
CA ARG A 459 -14.07 14.79 -4.97
C ARG A 459 -14.07 16.17 -5.62
N GLU A 460 -14.49 16.25 -6.87
CA GLU A 460 -14.57 17.50 -7.60
C GLU A 460 -16.00 17.74 -8.08
N ALA A 461 -16.54 18.91 -7.73
CA ALA A 461 -17.78 19.43 -8.28
C ALA A 461 -17.49 20.23 -9.55
N THR A 462 -18.08 19.82 -10.67
CA THR A 462 -17.98 20.52 -11.96
C THR A 462 -19.36 20.98 -12.42
N GLU A 463 -19.50 22.26 -12.82
CA GLU A 463 -20.82 22.86 -13.15
C GLU A 463 -21.44 22.31 -14.45
N ASN A 464 -20.68 21.58 -15.27
CA ASN A 464 -21.13 21.09 -16.58
C ASN A 464 -21.98 19.80 -16.53
N GLY A 465 -22.23 19.21 -15.35
CA GLY A 465 -22.87 17.89 -15.21
C GLY A 465 -24.19 17.82 -14.42
N SER A 466 -24.50 18.81 -13.57
CA SER A 466 -25.70 18.84 -12.71
C SER A 466 -26.10 20.28 -12.40
N GLU A 467 -27.37 20.50 -12.01
CA GLU A 467 -27.82 21.80 -11.48
C GLU A 467 -27.24 22.10 -10.09
N ASN A 468 -26.79 21.08 -9.33
CA ASN A 468 -26.26 21.22 -7.96
C ASN A 468 -25.06 20.29 -7.64
N PRO A 469 -23.97 20.32 -8.44
CA PRO A 469 -22.88 19.34 -8.33
C PRO A 469 -22.17 19.35 -6.96
N ILE A 470 -22.07 20.52 -6.31
CA ILE A 470 -21.42 20.65 -5.00
C ILE A 470 -22.20 19.90 -3.91
N ILE A 471 -23.54 19.95 -3.98
CA ILE A 471 -24.43 19.29 -3.01
C ILE A 471 -24.29 17.78 -3.16
N GLU A 472 -24.36 17.28 -4.39
CA GLU A 472 -24.25 15.85 -4.70
C GLU A 472 -22.94 15.24 -4.18
N GLU A 473 -21.81 15.92 -4.40
CA GLU A 473 -20.51 15.42 -3.93
C GLU A 473 -20.36 15.51 -2.39
N LEU A 474 -20.89 16.56 -1.75
CA LEU A 474 -20.93 16.61 -0.28
C LEU A 474 -21.83 15.53 0.31
N GLU A 475 -22.98 15.24 -0.30
CA GLU A 475 -23.85 14.14 0.14
C GLU A 475 -23.14 12.79 0.07
N ARG A 476 -22.32 12.56 -0.95
CA ARG A 476 -21.49 11.35 -1.05
C ARG A 476 -20.42 11.32 0.03
N LEU A 477 -19.70 12.42 0.26
CA LEU A 477 -18.72 12.51 1.35
C LEU A 477 -19.36 12.23 2.73
N VAL A 478 -20.58 12.71 2.96
CA VAL A 478 -21.33 12.45 4.20
C VAL A 478 -21.67 10.97 4.34
N ARG A 479 -22.04 10.28 3.25
CA ARG A 479 -22.28 8.83 3.31
C ARG A 479 -21.02 8.09 3.72
N ASP A 480 -19.85 8.51 3.23
CA ASP A 480 -18.56 7.93 3.59
C ASP A 480 -18.24 8.11 5.10
N LEU A 481 -18.71 9.19 5.73
CA LEU A 481 -18.56 9.42 7.19
C LEU A 481 -19.39 8.47 8.06
N PHE A 482 -20.48 7.93 7.53
CA PHE A 482 -21.42 7.09 8.30
C PHE A 482 -21.29 5.59 8.00
N VAL A 483 -20.29 5.19 7.23
CA VAL A 483 -19.97 3.79 6.95
C VAL A 483 -18.62 3.40 7.53
N LEU A 484 -18.49 2.14 7.93
CA LEU A 484 -17.21 1.58 8.33
C LEU A 484 -16.65 0.77 7.16
N THR A 485 -15.44 1.09 6.73
CA THR A 485 -14.72 0.34 5.70
C THR A 485 -13.70 -0.60 6.34
N GLY A 486 -13.59 -1.81 5.80
CA GLY A 486 -12.64 -2.82 6.26
C GLY A 486 -11.73 -3.32 5.16
N SER A 487 -10.46 -3.49 5.50
CA SER A 487 -9.43 -4.02 4.60
C SER A 487 -9.25 -5.52 4.82
N MET A 488 -8.93 -6.28 3.78
CA MET A 488 -8.48 -7.66 3.95
C MET A 488 -7.03 -7.68 4.44
N GLN A 489 -6.65 -8.67 5.25
CA GLN A 489 -5.23 -8.93 5.51
C GLN A 489 -4.69 -9.92 4.48
N LEU A 490 -3.61 -9.58 3.77
CA LEU A 490 -3.14 -10.35 2.62
C LEU A 490 -1.67 -10.78 2.78
N ILE A 491 -1.38 -12.05 2.48
CA ILE A 491 -0.03 -12.60 2.38
C ILE A 491 0.15 -13.27 1.02
N ILE A 492 1.14 -12.84 0.26
CA ILE A 492 1.53 -13.46 -1.02
C ILE A 492 2.54 -14.57 -0.72
N THR A 493 2.29 -15.76 -1.23
CA THR A 493 3.24 -16.88 -1.26
C THR A 493 3.44 -17.32 -2.70
N ASP A 494 4.68 -17.34 -3.16
CA ASP A 494 5.02 -17.67 -4.54
C ASP A 494 6.19 -18.66 -4.60
N THR A 495 5.94 -19.86 -5.13
CA THR A 495 6.94 -20.93 -5.20
C THR A 495 7.47 -21.09 -6.62
N ILE A 496 8.74 -20.74 -6.81
CA ILE A 496 9.46 -20.84 -8.09
C ILE A 496 9.66 -22.32 -8.44
N ASN A 497 9.56 -22.63 -9.73
CA ASN A 497 9.95 -23.92 -10.26
C ASN A 497 11.48 -24.04 -10.22
N THR A 498 11.99 -24.48 -9.07
CA THR A 498 13.43 -24.60 -8.84
C THR A 498 14.08 -25.73 -9.64
N ALA A 499 13.35 -26.57 -10.36
CA ALA A 499 13.98 -27.55 -11.25
C ALA A 499 14.43 -26.94 -12.59
N LEU A 500 13.75 -25.89 -13.05
CA LEU A 500 14.03 -25.23 -14.32
C LEU A 500 14.60 -23.82 -14.14
N PHE A 501 14.32 -23.15 -13.03
CA PHE A 501 14.67 -21.75 -12.82
C PHE A 501 15.33 -21.52 -11.46
N SER A 502 16.11 -20.45 -11.39
CA SER A 502 16.68 -19.89 -10.18
C SER A 502 16.25 -18.43 -10.03
N TYR A 503 15.98 -18.01 -8.81
CA TYR A 503 15.74 -16.61 -8.48
C TYR A 503 17.01 -15.76 -8.78
N VAL A 504 16.82 -14.56 -9.33
CA VAL A 504 17.91 -13.58 -9.53
C VAL A 504 17.97 -12.65 -8.31
N ALA A 505 19.04 -12.74 -7.52
CA ALA A 505 19.23 -11.91 -6.33
C ALA A 505 19.21 -10.40 -6.66
N GLY A 506 18.54 -9.61 -5.81
CA GLY A 506 18.37 -8.17 -5.97
C GLY A 506 17.30 -7.75 -6.99
N SER A 507 16.58 -8.70 -7.59
CA SER A 507 15.57 -8.40 -8.62
C SER A 507 14.18 -8.08 -8.07
N ILE A 508 13.90 -8.44 -6.81
CA ILE A 508 12.57 -8.26 -6.22
C ILE A 508 12.26 -6.78 -6.00
N LYS A 509 11.11 -6.33 -6.51
CA LYS A 509 10.62 -4.95 -6.44
C LYS A 509 9.13 -4.94 -6.20
N MET A 510 8.65 -3.90 -5.53
CA MET A 510 7.23 -3.69 -5.31
C MET A 510 6.85 -2.27 -5.67
N THR A 511 5.73 -2.15 -6.38
CA THR A 511 5.11 -0.87 -6.73
C THR A 511 3.63 -0.94 -6.37
N GLY A 512 2.99 0.20 -6.20
CA GLY A 512 1.58 0.22 -5.86
C GLY A 512 0.95 1.59 -6.02
N TRP A 513 -0.37 1.56 -6.10
CA TRP A 513 -1.23 2.72 -6.26
C TRP A 513 -2.45 2.58 -5.36
N GLN A 514 -2.86 3.65 -4.69
CA GLN A 514 -4.16 3.72 -4.02
C GLN A 514 -4.86 5.00 -4.46
N ASP A 515 -6.07 4.84 -5.00
CA ASP A 515 -6.94 5.95 -5.39
C ASP A 515 -6.28 7.01 -6.30
N GLY A 516 -5.46 6.53 -7.25
CA GLY A 516 -4.75 7.38 -8.22
C GLY A 516 -3.40 7.91 -7.74
N ILE A 517 -2.99 7.63 -6.50
CA ILE A 517 -1.70 8.06 -5.93
C ILE A 517 -0.71 6.91 -5.91
N GLN A 518 0.51 7.16 -6.39
CA GLN A 518 1.60 6.20 -6.35
C GLN A 518 2.15 6.08 -4.93
N LEU A 519 2.37 4.85 -4.49
CA LEU A 519 2.86 4.51 -3.17
C LEU A 519 4.36 4.24 -3.19
N LYS A 520 5.00 4.35 -2.03
CA LYS A 520 6.37 3.91 -1.81
C LYS A 520 6.47 2.97 -0.63
N SER A 521 7.55 2.21 -0.56
CA SER A 521 7.86 1.37 0.61
C SER A 521 8.14 2.22 1.84
N ILE A 522 7.86 1.67 3.03
CA ILE A 522 7.99 2.37 4.31
C ILE A 522 9.39 2.97 4.51
N SER A 523 10.45 2.24 4.12
CA SER A 523 11.83 2.72 4.27
C SER A 523 12.33 3.58 3.10
N ALA A 524 11.56 3.69 2.01
CA ALA A 524 12.00 4.38 0.80
C ALA A 524 12.07 5.91 1.03
N ALA A 525 13.22 6.50 0.68
CA ALA A 525 13.39 7.95 0.70
C ALA A 525 12.49 8.64 -0.33
N ASP A 526 12.17 9.92 -0.09
CA ASP A 526 11.51 10.74 -1.10
C ASP A 526 12.46 11.02 -2.27
N ILE A 527 11.94 10.88 -3.49
CA ILE A 527 12.67 11.19 -4.71
C ILE A 527 12.51 12.68 -4.97
N THR A 528 13.60 13.44 -4.89
CA THR A 528 13.60 14.89 -5.05
C THR A 528 14.13 15.36 -6.41
N ASP A 529 14.73 14.46 -7.20
CA ASP A 529 15.29 14.77 -8.52
C ASP A 529 14.20 14.66 -9.59
N PRO A 530 13.79 15.76 -10.26
CA PRO A 530 12.76 15.72 -11.30
C PRO A 530 13.16 14.95 -12.56
N THR A 531 14.44 14.57 -12.70
CA THR A 531 14.93 13.76 -13.83
C THR A 531 14.80 12.26 -13.59
N ASP A 532 14.51 11.85 -12.35
CA ASP A 532 14.26 10.45 -12.00
C ASP A 532 12.89 10.01 -12.56
N PRO A 533 12.81 8.85 -13.25
CA PRO A 533 11.56 8.36 -13.83
C PRO A 533 10.45 8.07 -12.79
N ASP A 534 10.81 7.83 -11.53
CA ASP A 534 9.86 7.57 -10.43
C ASP A 534 9.55 8.84 -9.60
N TYR A 535 10.02 10.01 -10.04
CA TYR A 535 9.72 11.29 -9.43
C TYR A 535 8.22 11.63 -9.55
N THR A 536 7.65 12.10 -8.45
CA THR A 536 6.31 12.66 -8.39
C THR A 536 6.39 14.08 -7.86
N VAL A 537 5.51 14.96 -8.35
CA VAL A 537 5.38 16.35 -7.85
C VAL A 537 4.87 16.45 -6.42
N TYR A 538 4.43 15.33 -5.85
CA TYR A 538 3.91 15.17 -4.49
C TYR A 538 4.72 14.12 -3.73
N THR A 539 4.66 14.15 -2.40
CA THR A 539 5.26 13.13 -1.54
C THR A 539 4.45 11.83 -1.58
N LYS A 540 5.07 10.73 -2.05
CA LYS A 540 4.43 9.41 -2.12
C LYS A 540 4.10 8.88 -0.71
N PRO A 541 2.85 8.44 -0.44
CA PRO A 541 2.52 7.79 0.82
C PRO A 541 3.35 6.51 1.04
N ALA A 542 3.95 6.40 2.21
CA ALA A 542 4.81 5.29 2.61
C ALA A 542 3.98 4.12 3.20
N LEU A 543 3.22 3.43 2.35
CA LEU A 543 2.25 2.41 2.74
C LEU A 543 2.63 0.99 2.33
N LEU A 544 3.53 0.83 1.36
CA LEU A 544 3.96 -0.48 0.89
C LEU A 544 4.97 -1.09 1.90
N PRO A 545 4.94 -2.40 2.15
CA PRO A 545 6.01 -3.05 2.90
C PRO A 545 7.37 -2.92 2.19
N ASP A 546 8.45 -3.13 2.94
CA ASP A 546 9.79 -3.27 2.37
C ASP A 546 9.96 -4.69 1.84
N VAL A 547 10.52 -4.83 0.64
CA VAL A 547 10.85 -6.13 0.03
C VAL A 547 12.35 -6.20 -0.28
N SER A 548 12.93 -7.38 -0.08
CA SER A 548 14.34 -7.67 -0.36
C SER A 548 14.55 -9.17 -0.58
N ASP A 549 15.78 -9.58 -0.86
CA ASP A 549 16.14 -11.00 -0.97
C ASP A 549 15.84 -11.80 0.31
N ALA A 550 15.69 -11.14 1.47
CA ALA A 550 15.27 -11.79 2.72
C ALA A 550 13.84 -12.35 2.66
N ASN A 551 13.02 -11.90 1.71
CA ASN A 551 11.69 -12.46 1.45
C ASN A 551 11.75 -13.79 0.68
N VAL A 552 12.92 -14.19 0.19
CA VAL A 552 13.12 -15.39 -0.63
C VAL A 552 13.86 -16.45 0.17
N SER A 553 13.25 -17.63 0.32
CA SER A 553 13.85 -18.77 1.01
C SER A 553 13.55 -20.06 0.24
N ASN A 554 14.59 -20.76 -0.19
CA ASN A 554 14.49 -22.04 -0.92
C ASN A 554 13.56 -21.98 -2.16
N GLY A 555 13.58 -20.86 -2.89
CA GLY A 555 12.73 -20.65 -4.06
C GLY A 555 11.28 -20.26 -3.73
N VAL A 556 10.94 -20.07 -2.46
CA VAL A 556 9.65 -19.53 -2.01
C VAL A 556 9.79 -18.05 -1.67
N ILE A 557 8.98 -17.20 -2.28
CA ILE A 557 8.86 -15.78 -1.98
C ILE A 557 7.64 -15.59 -1.07
N THR A 558 7.82 -14.94 0.08
CA THR A 558 6.73 -14.61 1.00
C THR A 558 6.71 -13.11 1.32
N VAL A 559 5.59 -12.46 1.05
CA VAL A 559 5.38 -11.03 1.28
C VAL A 559 4.08 -10.82 2.05
N ASP A 560 4.17 -10.31 3.27
CA ASP A 560 3.02 -9.86 4.06
C ASP A 560 2.67 -8.42 3.69
N LEU A 561 1.52 -8.22 3.05
CA LEU A 561 1.04 -6.90 2.66
C LEU A 561 0.28 -6.20 3.81
N GLY A 562 -0.04 -6.92 4.89
CA GLY A 562 -0.93 -6.42 5.93
C GLY A 562 -2.31 -6.09 5.39
N LYS A 563 -2.88 -4.96 5.83
CA LYS A 563 -4.24 -4.52 5.50
C LYS A 563 -4.29 -3.83 4.13
N VAL A 564 -5.04 -4.39 3.18
CA VAL A 564 -5.24 -3.83 1.83
C VAL A 564 -6.74 -3.80 1.46
N PRO A 565 -7.31 -2.68 0.96
CA PRO A 565 -6.71 -1.34 0.81
C PRO A 565 -6.08 -0.80 2.09
N PHE A 566 -5.07 0.06 1.97
CA PHE A 566 -4.41 0.61 3.14
C PHE A 566 -5.35 1.62 3.84
N PRO A 567 -5.70 1.41 5.12
CA PRO A 567 -6.59 2.31 5.82
C PRO A 567 -5.90 3.67 6.06
N LEU A 568 -6.63 4.80 6.00
CA LEU A 568 -8.07 4.92 5.80
C LEU A 568 -8.47 4.74 4.33
N ALA A 569 -9.64 4.16 4.10
CA ALA A 569 -10.19 3.89 2.76
C ALA A 569 -11.68 4.24 2.70
N SER A 570 -12.16 4.69 1.55
CA SER A 570 -13.58 4.89 1.24
C SER A 570 -14.22 3.63 0.65
N PRO A 571 -15.56 3.50 0.59
CA PRO A 571 -16.22 2.44 -0.18
C PRO A 571 -15.77 2.34 -1.65
N ASP A 572 -15.40 3.49 -2.25
CA ASP A 572 -14.95 3.62 -3.63
C ASP A 572 -13.43 3.40 -3.78
N SER A 573 -12.71 3.13 -2.68
CA SER A 573 -11.26 3.03 -2.71
C SER A 573 -10.80 1.77 -3.43
N LYS A 574 -9.67 1.89 -4.09
CA LYS A 574 -9.07 0.85 -4.90
C LYS A 574 -7.57 0.87 -4.74
N THR A 575 -7.01 -0.24 -4.29
CA THR A 575 -5.55 -0.40 -4.15
C THR A 575 -5.04 -1.44 -5.13
N GLN A 576 -3.98 -1.08 -5.86
CA GLN A 576 -3.27 -1.96 -6.76
C GLN A 576 -1.83 -2.12 -6.27
N VAL A 577 -1.35 -3.35 -6.22
CA VAL A 577 0.03 -3.68 -5.83
C VAL A 577 0.61 -4.61 -6.89
N ARG A 578 1.83 -4.32 -7.32
CA ARG A 578 2.60 -5.16 -8.23
C ARG A 578 3.90 -5.58 -7.56
N LEU A 579 4.09 -6.88 -7.41
CA LEU A 579 5.36 -7.49 -7.05
C LEU A 579 6.03 -8.00 -8.33
N THR A 580 7.27 -7.58 -8.57
CA THR A 580 8.07 -8.00 -9.72
C THR A 580 9.36 -8.63 -9.23
N TYR A 581 9.82 -9.69 -9.90
CA TYR A 581 11.13 -10.27 -9.71
C TYR A 581 11.62 -10.96 -10.99
N GLU A 582 12.88 -11.35 -11.04
CA GLU A 582 13.46 -12.06 -12.18
C GLU A 582 13.80 -13.51 -11.83
N VAL A 583 13.59 -14.39 -12.80
CA VAL A 583 14.07 -15.77 -12.78
C VAL A 583 15.01 -16.00 -13.96
N THR A 584 16.02 -16.82 -13.74
CA THR A 584 16.95 -17.27 -14.78
C THR A 584 16.89 -18.78 -14.92
N SER A 585 16.96 -19.25 -16.16
CA SER A 585 16.93 -20.66 -16.51
C SER A 585 18.16 -21.39 -15.96
N LYS A 586 17.94 -22.56 -15.37
CA LYS A 586 18.99 -23.54 -15.11
C LYS A 586 19.44 -24.18 -16.42
N GLY A 587 20.57 -24.88 -16.38
CA GLY A 587 21.14 -25.56 -17.54
C GLY A 587 20.22 -26.63 -18.14
N SER A 588 19.19 -27.07 -17.43
CA SER A 588 18.22 -28.08 -17.87
C SER A 588 17.05 -27.53 -18.68
N ALA A 589 16.80 -26.21 -18.61
CA ALA A 589 15.64 -25.57 -19.21
C ALA A 589 15.82 -25.36 -20.72
N HIS A 590 14.93 -25.98 -21.50
CA HIS A 590 14.86 -25.83 -22.95
C HIS A 590 13.46 -26.23 -23.43
N GLY A 591 12.82 -25.38 -24.22
CA GLY A 591 11.47 -25.59 -24.74
C GLY A 591 10.69 -24.29 -24.91
N ASP A 592 9.51 -24.40 -25.50
CA ASP A 592 8.62 -23.26 -25.76
C ASP A 592 7.53 -23.10 -24.68
N HIS A 593 7.45 -24.02 -23.71
CA HIS A 593 6.41 -24.11 -22.70
C HIS A 593 6.94 -24.50 -21.32
N LEU A 594 7.77 -23.63 -20.72
CA LEU A 594 8.39 -23.86 -19.41
C LEU A 594 7.64 -23.11 -18.31
N HIS A 595 7.18 -23.82 -17.28
CA HIS A 595 6.48 -23.22 -16.15
C HIS A 595 7.48 -22.52 -15.22
N THR A 596 7.26 -21.24 -14.91
CA THR A 596 8.14 -20.49 -13.99
C THR A 596 7.94 -20.88 -12.52
N ASN A 597 6.81 -21.51 -12.20
CA ASN A 597 6.37 -21.79 -10.82
C ASN A 597 5.76 -23.19 -10.68
N ASN A 598 5.69 -23.64 -9.43
CA ASN A 598 4.99 -24.86 -9.07
C ASN A 598 3.48 -24.58 -9.00
N ASP A 599 2.69 -25.47 -9.60
CA ASP A 599 1.23 -25.37 -9.56
C ASP A 599 0.69 -25.59 -8.15
N GLU A 600 -0.42 -24.93 -7.82
CA GLU A 600 -1.06 -24.94 -6.49
C GLU A 600 -0.20 -24.38 -5.33
N GLU A 601 1.09 -24.09 -5.54
CA GLU A 601 2.03 -23.57 -4.54
C GLU A 601 2.30 -22.06 -4.65
N THR A 602 1.58 -21.39 -5.56
CA THR A 602 1.58 -19.94 -5.71
C THR A 602 0.17 -19.40 -5.41
N PHE A 603 0.01 -18.63 -4.35
CA PHE A 603 -1.30 -18.16 -3.88
C PHE A 603 -1.22 -16.89 -3.02
N VAL A 604 -2.37 -16.24 -2.86
CA VAL A 604 -2.60 -15.23 -1.81
C VAL A 604 -3.44 -15.86 -0.70
N THR A 605 -2.95 -15.81 0.53
CA THR A 605 -3.76 -16.08 1.71
C THR A 605 -4.39 -14.78 2.19
N PHE A 606 -5.67 -14.80 2.52
CA PHE A 606 -6.36 -13.62 3.01
C PHE A 606 -7.34 -13.88 4.16
N LEU A 607 -7.45 -12.88 5.03
CA LEU A 607 -8.43 -12.82 6.13
C LEU A 607 -9.41 -11.68 5.89
N GLU A 608 -10.70 -12.01 5.86
CA GLU A 608 -11.78 -11.04 5.84
C GLU A 608 -12.07 -10.55 7.27
N PRO A 609 -12.24 -9.24 7.47
CA PRO A 609 -12.63 -8.73 8.77
C PRO A 609 -14.09 -9.04 9.11
N ASP A 610 -14.37 -9.10 10.41
CA ASP A 610 -15.71 -9.08 10.99
C ASP A 610 -15.93 -7.79 11.79
N HIS A 611 -17.17 -7.32 11.76
CA HIS A 611 -17.65 -6.20 12.58
C HIS A 611 -18.73 -6.68 13.55
N LEU A 612 -18.30 -7.21 14.71
CA LEU A 612 -19.21 -7.82 15.68
C LEU A 612 -19.76 -6.83 16.71
N VAL A 613 -19.10 -5.68 16.89
CA VAL A 613 -19.46 -4.66 17.88
C VAL A 613 -19.85 -3.38 17.17
N ALA A 614 -21.15 -3.21 16.95
CA ALA A 614 -21.68 -2.12 16.14
C ALA A 614 -21.28 -0.71 16.64
N ALA A 615 -21.04 -0.56 17.95
CA ALA A 615 -20.61 0.70 18.57
C ALA A 615 -19.10 0.99 18.51
N SER A 616 -18.26 0.07 18.02
CA SER A 616 -16.81 0.25 17.85
C SER A 616 -16.44 0.28 16.38
N SER A 617 -15.43 1.07 16.00
CA SER A 617 -14.81 1.04 14.67
C SER A 617 -13.81 -0.11 14.49
N ASP A 618 -13.51 -0.85 15.56
CA ASP A 618 -12.58 -1.96 15.50
C ASP A 618 -13.13 -3.13 14.67
N LEU A 619 -12.27 -3.67 13.82
CA LEU A 619 -12.52 -4.86 13.03
C LEU A 619 -11.73 -6.05 13.60
N ILE A 620 -12.36 -7.21 13.65
CA ILE A 620 -11.79 -8.46 14.15
C ILE A 620 -11.40 -9.33 12.96
N TYR A 621 -10.26 -10.02 13.02
CA TYR A 621 -9.75 -10.89 11.95
C TYR A 621 -9.62 -12.34 12.45
N ASP A 622 -10.72 -12.91 12.92
CA ASP A 622 -10.81 -14.29 13.44
C ASP A 622 -11.54 -15.26 12.48
N ASN A 623 -11.97 -14.77 11.32
CA ASN A 623 -12.46 -15.60 10.24
C ASN A 623 -11.40 -16.62 9.78
N PRO A 624 -11.81 -17.80 9.29
CA PRO A 624 -10.89 -18.74 8.66
C PRO A 624 -10.14 -18.10 7.48
N ALA A 625 -8.83 -18.35 7.40
CA ALA A 625 -8.03 -17.92 6.27
C ALA A 625 -8.54 -18.57 4.98
N ARG A 626 -8.64 -17.76 3.92
CA ARG A 626 -8.95 -18.22 2.56
C ARG A 626 -7.72 -18.15 1.69
N ILE A 627 -7.72 -18.90 0.61
CA ILE A 627 -6.61 -18.99 -0.33
C ILE A 627 -7.16 -18.71 -1.73
N LEU A 628 -6.45 -17.89 -2.50
CA LEU A 628 -6.70 -17.69 -3.93
C LEU A 628 -5.41 -18.00 -4.69
N HIS A 629 -5.42 -19.07 -5.49
CA HIS A 629 -4.25 -19.51 -6.23
C HIS A 629 -4.02 -18.63 -7.47
N PHE A 630 -2.77 -18.28 -7.74
CA PHE A 630 -2.41 -17.62 -8.98
C PHE A 630 -2.39 -18.63 -10.14
N GLN A 631 -2.47 -18.11 -11.36
CA GLN A 631 -2.10 -18.88 -12.54
C GLN A 631 -0.58 -19.09 -12.58
N THR A 632 -0.14 -20.19 -13.17
CA THR A 632 1.28 -20.48 -13.38
C THR A 632 1.67 -19.99 -14.78
N PRO A 633 2.49 -18.94 -14.96
CA PRO A 633 2.85 -18.49 -16.30
C PRO A 633 3.89 -19.42 -16.96
N THR A 634 3.94 -19.38 -18.28
CA THR A 634 4.94 -20.09 -19.10
C THR A 634 5.87 -19.13 -19.82
N VAL A 635 7.12 -19.57 -20.04
CA VAL A 635 8.11 -18.88 -20.85
C VAL A 635 8.77 -19.83 -21.84
N ALA A 636 9.33 -19.28 -22.92
CA ALA A 636 10.10 -20.03 -23.91
C ALA A 636 11.60 -19.78 -23.73
N CYS A 637 12.39 -20.83 -23.60
CA CYS A 637 13.86 -20.74 -23.56
C CYS A 637 14.45 -21.70 -24.60
N ASN A 638 15.09 -21.12 -25.61
CA ASN A 638 15.69 -21.84 -26.74
C ASN A 638 17.21 -21.86 -26.61
N ALA A 639 17.72 -22.52 -25.57
CA ALA A 639 19.17 -22.70 -25.37
C ALA A 639 19.78 -23.61 -26.45
N GLU A 640 20.97 -23.27 -26.96
CA GLU A 640 21.68 -24.07 -27.97
C GLU A 640 22.13 -25.44 -27.43
N PHE A 641 22.26 -25.56 -26.11
CA PHE A 641 22.63 -26.78 -25.41
C PHE A 641 22.09 -26.77 -23.97
N THR A 642 21.98 -27.95 -23.37
CA THR A 642 21.57 -28.12 -21.96
C THR A 642 22.49 -29.07 -21.22
N VAL A 643 22.54 -28.93 -19.90
CA VAL A 643 23.06 -29.94 -18.96
C VAL A 643 21.92 -30.37 -18.05
N LYS A 644 21.68 -31.68 -17.96
CA LYS A 644 20.63 -32.25 -17.11
C LYS A 644 21.25 -33.24 -16.14
N LYS A 645 20.94 -33.10 -14.85
CA LYS A 645 21.38 -34.02 -13.80
C LYS A 645 20.21 -34.77 -13.21
N PHE A 646 20.39 -36.07 -13.05
CA PHE A 646 19.43 -36.99 -12.47
C PHE A 646 20.09 -37.90 -11.44
N VAL A 647 19.25 -38.44 -10.56
CA VAL A 647 19.62 -39.44 -9.55
C VAL A 647 18.62 -40.60 -9.57
N GLY A 648 19.06 -41.76 -9.06
CA GLY A 648 18.29 -43.00 -9.09
C GLY A 648 18.75 -44.01 -8.05
N ARG A 649 17.84 -44.94 -7.70
CA ARG A 649 18.10 -46.05 -6.77
C ARG A 649 18.73 -47.26 -7.44
N THR A 650 18.57 -47.38 -8.75
CA THR A 650 19.10 -48.48 -9.58
C THR A 650 19.73 -47.91 -10.84
N GLU A 651 20.65 -48.66 -11.46
CA GLU A 651 21.34 -48.26 -12.70
C GLU A 651 20.37 -47.93 -13.83
N ASP A 652 19.21 -48.62 -13.89
CA ASP A 652 18.22 -48.45 -14.96
C ASP A 652 17.18 -47.36 -14.67
N GLN A 653 17.15 -46.76 -13.46
CA GLN A 653 16.12 -45.80 -13.05
C GLN A 653 16.72 -44.47 -12.53
N VAL A 654 17.56 -43.84 -13.35
CA VAL A 654 18.27 -42.59 -13.02
C VAL A 654 17.65 -41.39 -13.75
N PHE A 655 16.40 -41.07 -13.41
CA PHE A 655 15.64 -39.98 -14.04
C PHE A 655 14.93 -39.07 -13.02
N TYR A 656 15.26 -39.19 -11.73
CA TYR A 656 14.66 -38.37 -10.68
C TYR A 656 15.51 -37.14 -10.38
N LYS A 657 14.87 -36.06 -9.91
CA LYS A 657 15.56 -34.89 -9.34
C LYS A 657 15.86 -35.04 -7.86
N GLU A 658 14.97 -35.73 -7.16
CA GLU A 658 15.10 -36.00 -5.74
C GLU A 658 14.71 -37.44 -5.43
N VAL A 659 15.46 -38.09 -4.54
CA VAL A 659 15.13 -39.42 -4.03
C VAL A 659 15.45 -39.53 -2.55
N SER A 660 14.63 -40.29 -1.82
CA SER A 660 15.02 -40.74 -0.48
C SER A 660 15.59 -42.15 -0.55
N VAL A 661 16.71 -42.41 0.12
CA VAL A 661 17.41 -43.72 0.13
C VAL A 661 17.88 -44.08 1.52
N SER A 662 18.05 -45.38 1.77
CA SER A 662 18.61 -45.81 3.05
C SER A 662 20.10 -45.47 3.11
N ALA A 663 20.60 -45.19 4.31
CA ALA A 663 22.03 -45.16 4.55
C ALA A 663 22.68 -46.49 4.13
N CYS A 664 23.89 -46.41 3.58
CA CYS A 664 24.74 -47.54 3.25
C CYS A 664 24.30 -48.34 2.02
N GLU A 665 23.46 -47.72 1.18
CA GLU A 665 23.07 -48.19 -0.15
C GLU A 665 23.84 -47.43 -1.25
N LYS A 666 23.87 -48.01 -2.44
CA LYS A 666 24.39 -47.33 -3.63
C LYS A 666 23.29 -46.49 -4.26
N ILE A 667 23.65 -45.28 -4.65
CA ILE A 667 22.87 -44.40 -5.51
C ILE A 667 23.61 -44.16 -6.82
N TYR A 668 22.85 -43.90 -7.86
CA TYR A 668 23.36 -43.72 -9.22
C TYR A 668 22.99 -42.34 -9.71
N TYR A 669 23.93 -41.69 -10.39
CA TYR A 669 23.77 -40.39 -11.01
C TYR A 669 23.95 -40.51 -12.52
N ARG A 670 23.19 -39.69 -13.23
CA ARG A 670 23.25 -39.56 -14.69
C ARG A 670 23.23 -38.09 -15.05
N ILE A 671 24.21 -37.68 -15.84
CA ILE A 671 24.31 -36.32 -16.37
C ILE A 671 24.27 -36.40 -17.90
N GLU A 672 23.38 -35.62 -18.49
CA GLU A 672 23.18 -35.53 -19.93
C GLU A 672 23.56 -34.13 -20.41
N VAL A 673 24.45 -34.04 -21.40
CA VAL A 673 24.74 -32.80 -22.12
C VAL A 673 24.16 -32.92 -23.51
N THR A 674 23.12 -32.13 -23.81
CA THR A 674 22.42 -32.16 -25.10
C THR A 674 22.79 -30.95 -25.94
N ASN A 675 23.15 -31.19 -27.20
CA ASN A 675 23.41 -30.17 -28.20
C ASN A 675 22.20 -30.05 -29.14
N TYR A 676 21.52 -28.91 -29.10
CA TYR A 676 20.39 -28.59 -29.98
C TYR A 676 20.81 -27.80 -31.22
N ALA A 677 22.06 -27.38 -31.35
CA ALA A 677 22.55 -26.71 -32.55
C ALA A 677 22.68 -27.69 -33.73
N ASP A 678 22.72 -27.12 -34.94
CA ASP A 678 22.98 -27.88 -36.19
C ASP A 678 24.48 -28.20 -36.39
N THR A 679 25.34 -27.77 -35.47
CA THR A 679 26.79 -28.00 -35.53
C THR A 679 27.30 -28.66 -34.26
N PRO A 680 28.39 -29.46 -34.32
CA PRO A 680 29.01 -30.02 -33.12
C PRO A 680 29.54 -28.91 -32.19
N LEU A 681 29.29 -29.06 -30.89
CA LEU A 681 29.77 -28.14 -29.85
C LEU A 681 30.85 -28.82 -29.00
N THR A 682 31.89 -28.08 -28.63
CA THR A 682 32.97 -28.58 -27.78
C THR A 682 32.95 -27.85 -26.44
N PHE A 683 33.00 -28.61 -25.36
CA PHE A 683 32.93 -28.09 -24.00
C PHE A 683 34.27 -28.30 -23.28
N PRO A 684 34.84 -27.26 -22.66
CA PRO A 684 36.11 -27.35 -21.95
C PRO A 684 36.10 -28.37 -20.81
N LEU A 685 35.06 -28.35 -19.97
CA LEU A 685 35.01 -29.16 -18.76
C LEU A 685 33.56 -29.42 -18.31
N LEU A 686 33.28 -30.66 -17.94
CA LEU A 686 32.09 -31.06 -17.19
C LEU A 686 32.56 -31.72 -15.88
N TYR A 687 32.05 -31.23 -14.76
CA TYR A 687 32.36 -31.79 -13.45
C TYR A 687 31.15 -31.79 -12.52
N ASP A 688 31.27 -32.64 -11.52
CA ASP A 688 30.30 -32.80 -10.45
C ASP A 688 30.86 -32.33 -9.12
N VAL A 689 30.04 -31.64 -8.33
CA VAL A 689 30.37 -31.22 -6.97
C VAL A 689 29.32 -31.74 -6.01
N GLN A 690 29.79 -32.49 -5.01
CA GLN A 690 28.94 -33.20 -4.07
C GLN A 690 28.79 -32.42 -2.75
N GLY A 691 27.59 -32.43 -2.16
CA GLY A 691 27.34 -31.96 -0.80
C GLY A 691 27.50 -30.46 -0.59
N VAL A 692 27.09 -29.65 -1.57
CA VAL A 692 27.10 -28.18 -1.50
C VAL A 692 25.67 -27.66 -1.59
N GLU A 693 25.39 -26.52 -0.94
CA GLU A 693 24.03 -25.98 -0.87
C GLU A 693 23.75 -25.00 -2.01
N THR A 694 24.77 -24.30 -2.50
CA THR A 694 24.64 -23.26 -3.53
C THR A 694 25.53 -23.51 -4.75
N VAL A 695 25.17 -22.91 -5.88
CA VAL A 695 26.00 -22.96 -7.08
C VAL A 695 27.31 -22.20 -6.89
N GLU A 696 27.33 -21.08 -6.16
CA GLU A 696 28.58 -20.38 -5.82
C GLU A 696 29.56 -21.29 -5.07
N GLU A 697 29.08 -22.06 -4.08
CA GLU A 697 29.91 -23.05 -3.38
C GLU A 697 30.42 -24.13 -4.33
N ALA A 698 29.57 -24.61 -5.24
CA ALA A 698 29.94 -25.58 -6.24
C ALA A 698 31.06 -25.05 -7.16
N LEU A 699 30.93 -23.82 -7.66
CA LEU A 699 31.89 -23.16 -8.54
C LEU A 699 33.25 -22.91 -7.87
N HIS A 700 33.27 -22.68 -6.56
CA HIS A 700 34.50 -22.44 -5.78
C HIS A 700 35.05 -23.70 -5.09
N SER A 701 34.33 -24.83 -5.16
CA SER A 701 34.73 -26.06 -4.49
C SER A 701 36.07 -26.58 -5.02
N GLY A 702 36.96 -26.95 -4.10
CA GLY A 702 38.23 -27.63 -4.41
C GLY A 702 38.08 -29.14 -4.64
N THR A 703 36.92 -29.71 -4.31
CA THR A 703 36.63 -31.15 -4.43
C THR A 703 35.65 -31.37 -5.58
N ARG A 704 36.19 -31.46 -6.80
CA ARG A 704 35.42 -31.66 -8.03
C ARG A 704 35.67 -33.06 -8.60
N ARG A 705 34.61 -33.75 -9.00
CA ARG A 705 34.70 -34.99 -9.78
C ARG A 705 34.60 -34.64 -11.26
N ILE A 706 35.74 -34.69 -11.97
CA ILE A 706 35.78 -34.43 -13.41
C ILE A 706 35.12 -35.59 -14.16
N LEU A 707 34.17 -35.27 -15.04
CA LEU A 707 33.41 -36.24 -15.82
C LEU A 707 33.82 -36.23 -17.30
N GLY A 708 34.18 -35.06 -17.83
CA GLY A 708 34.66 -34.91 -19.20
C GLY A 708 35.51 -33.64 -19.35
N GLU A 709 36.56 -33.73 -20.17
CA GLU A 709 37.47 -32.63 -20.51
C GLU A 709 37.55 -32.51 -22.04
N ASN A 710 37.45 -31.29 -22.57
CA ASN A 710 37.54 -30.97 -23.99
C ASN A 710 36.76 -31.95 -24.89
N PHE A 711 35.52 -32.25 -24.49
CA PHE A 711 34.68 -33.23 -25.18
C PHE A 711 33.75 -32.54 -26.17
N THR A 712 33.47 -33.22 -27.29
CA THR A 712 32.60 -32.70 -28.34
C THR A 712 31.28 -33.47 -28.34
N VAL A 713 30.16 -32.74 -28.32
CA VAL A 713 28.82 -33.29 -28.50
C VAL A 713 28.37 -33.03 -29.93
N PRO A 714 28.12 -34.08 -30.75
CA PRO A 714 27.64 -33.91 -32.12
C PRO A 714 26.35 -33.09 -32.21
N ALA A 715 26.11 -32.48 -33.37
CA ALA A 715 24.86 -31.76 -33.64
C ALA A 715 23.62 -32.63 -33.36
N LYS A 716 22.60 -32.06 -32.74
CA LYS A 716 21.32 -32.74 -32.43
C LYS A 716 21.50 -34.07 -31.67
N SER A 717 22.44 -34.11 -30.73
CA SER A 717 22.74 -35.34 -29.97
C SER A 717 22.99 -35.06 -28.49
N THR A 718 23.01 -36.13 -27.69
CA THR A 718 23.21 -36.08 -26.24
C THR A 718 24.41 -36.95 -25.87
N ALA A 719 25.31 -36.40 -25.05
CA ALA A 719 26.36 -37.15 -24.37
C ALA A 719 25.92 -37.46 -22.93
N GLU A 720 26.09 -38.71 -22.51
CA GLU A 720 25.66 -39.19 -21.20
C GLU A 720 26.87 -39.60 -20.34
N PHE A 721 26.85 -39.22 -19.08
CA PHE A 721 27.87 -39.51 -18.08
C PHE A 721 27.21 -40.09 -16.84
N THR A 722 27.65 -41.27 -16.39
CA THR A 722 27.07 -41.95 -15.22
C THR A 722 28.12 -42.27 -14.17
N PHE A 723 27.72 -42.24 -12.90
CA PHE A 723 28.57 -42.64 -11.79
C PHE A 723 27.73 -43.06 -10.57
N ASP A 724 28.33 -43.82 -9.65
CA ASP A 724 27.70 -44.18 -8.38
C ASP A 724 28.36 -43.51 -7.17
N TYR A 725 27.58 -43.43 -6.09
CA TYR A 725 28.02 -43.05 -4.75
C TYR A 725 27.41 -44.04 -3.74
N LYS A 726 28.18 -44.43 -2.73
CA LYS A 726 27.68 -45.27 -1.64
C LYS A 726 27.43 -44.37 -0.43
N THR A 727 26.17 -44.27 0.00
CA THR A 727 25.79 -43.44 1.15
C THR A 727 26.42 -43.96 2.43
N ASP A 728 26.67 -43.06 3.39
CA ASP A 728 27.13 -43.36 4.73
C ASP A 728 26.16 -42.83 5.79
N CYS A 729 26.34 -43.25 7.03
CA CYS A 729 25.52 -42.85 8.18
C CYS A 729 25.75 -41.41 8.64
N GLY A 730 26.82 -40.76 8.16
CA GLY A 730 27.03 -39.34 8.37
C GLY A 730 26.27 -38.46 7.36
N ASP A 731 25.78 -39.04 6.26
CA ASP A 731 25.10 -38.30 5.22
C ASP A 731 23.67 -37.97 5.65
N GLN A 732 23.23 -36.73 5.42
CA GLN A 732 21.87 -36.27 5.72
C GLN A 732 21.11 -35.98 4.42
N THR A 733 21.32 -34.81 3.85
CA THR A 733 20.90 -34.48 2.49
C THR A 733 22.14 -34.22 1.67
N ILE A 734 22.28 -34.94 0.57
CA ILE A 734 23.35 -34.77 -0.40
C ILE A 734 22.77 -34.01 -1.58
N THR A 735 23.12 -32.72 -1.69
CA THR A 735 22.77 -31.90 -2.85
C THR A 735 23.99 -31.76 -3.73
N ASP A 736 23.84 -32.14 -5.01
CA ASP A 736 24.97 -32.23 -5.90
C ASP A 736 24.73 -31.47 -7.21
N PHE A 737 25.74 -30.74 -7.67
CA PHE A 737 25.68 -29.89 -8.86
C PHE A 737 26.53 -30.46 -9.98
N ALA A 738 25.94 -30.61 -11.17
CA ALA A 738 26.67 -30.77 -12.42
C ALA A 738 26.94 -29.40 -13.01
N ILE A 739 28.20 -29.07 -13.24
CA ILE A 739 28.64 -27.80 -13.83
C ILE A 739 29.30 -28.06 -15.16
N LEU A 740 28.79 -27.42 -16.20
CA LEU A 740 29.37 -27.41 -17.54
C LEU A 740 29.99 -26.04 -17.80
N GLU A 741 31.30 -26.02 -18.01
CA GLU A 741 32.02 -24.83 -18.44
C GLU A 741 31.82 -24.61 -19.94
N THR A 742 31.68 -23.35 -20.33
CA THR A 742 31.46 -22.92 -21.72
C THR A 742 32.26 -21.65 -22.00
N ASP A 743 32.40 -21.29 -23.28
CA ASP A 743 33.06 -20.04 -23.67
C ASP A 743 32.33 -18.78 -23.14
N GLY A 744 31.05 -18.90 -22.79
CA GLY A 744 30.20 -17.81 -22.28
C GLY A 744 29.99 -17.80 -20.76
N GLY A 745 30.61 -18.73 -20.01
CA GLY A 745 30.42 -18.88 -18.56
C GLY A 745 30.07 -20.30 -18.14
N TYR A 746 29.31 -20.45 -17.05
CA TYR A 746 28.94 -21.74 -16.48
C TYR A 746 27.44 -21.97 -16.60
N ILE A 747 27.03 -23.16 -17.04
CA ILE A 747 25.67 -23.64 -16.86
C ILE A 747 25.66 -24.81 -15.88
N TYR A 748 24.57 -24.98 -15.15
CA TYR A 748 24.49 -26.01 -14.13
C TYR A 748 23.10 -26.58 -13.98
N ASP A 749 23.05 -27.77 -13.42
CA ASP A 749 21.83 -28.42 -12.97
C ASP A 749 22.13 -29.27 -11.74
N ASN A 750 21.13 -29.50 -10.89
CA ASN A 750 21.31 -30.17 -9.62
C ASN A 750 20.29 -31.30 -9.41
N ALA A 751 20.66 -32.21 -8.51
CA ALA A 751 19.81 -33.27 -8.00
C ALA A 751 20.13 -33.46 -6.50
N ALA A 752 19.15 -33.91 -5.72
CA ALA A 752 19.30 -34.10 -4.28
C ALA A 752 18.93 -35.51 -3.83
N VAL A 753 19.57 -35.95 -2.75
CA VAL A 753 19.31 -37.25 -2.13
C VAL A 753 19.14 -37.07 -0.63
N THR A 754 18.02 -37.52 -0.10
CA THR A 754 17.76 -37.54 1.34
C THR A 754 18.05 -38.94 1.90
N ILE A 755 18.94 -39.02 2.88
CA ILE A 755 19.32 -40.27 3.52
C ILE A 755 18.45 -40.50 4.76
N ILE A 756 17.85 -41.69 4.85
CA ILE A 756 17.10 -42.15 6.02
C ILE A 756 17.80 -43.36 6.63
N ASP A 757 17.62 -43.58 7.95
CA ASP A 757 18.13 -44.80 8.58
C ASP A 757 17.37 -46.02 8.03
N GLY A 758 18.09 -46.90 7.35
CA GLY A 758 17.54 -48.08 6.71
C GLY A 758 17.41 -49.27 7.65
N ALA A 759 16.83 -50.36 7.16
CA ALA A 759 16.85 -51.66 7.84
C ALA A 759 17.99 -52.54 7.31
N ALA A 760 18.76 -53.13 8.21
CA ALA A 760 19.84 -54.07 7.93
C ALA A 760 19.67 -55.37 8.72
N SER A 761 20.42 -56.39 8.32
CA SER A 761 20.48 -57.69 9.00
C SER A 761 21.92 -58.16 9.20
N PHE A 762 22.16 -58.91 10.27
CA PHE A 762 23.46 -59.54 10.54
C PHE A 762 23.31 -60.96 11.07
N THR A 763 24.36 -61.76 10.90
CA THR A 763 24.38 -63.15 11.34
C THR A 763 25.27 -63.33 12.56
N VAL A 764 24.78 -64.09 13.54
CA VAL A 764 25.54 -64.50 14.73
C VAL A 764 25.81 -65.99 14.68
N GLN A 765 27.08 -66.32 14.86
CA GLN A 765 27.64 -67.65 14.75
C GLN A 765 28.13 -68.12 16.12
N TYR A 766 27.71 -69.31 16.56
CA TYR A 766 28.11 -69.87 17.86
C TYR A 766 29.07 -71.04 17.63
N LEU A 767 30.34 -70.84 17.96
CA LEU A 767 31.44 -71.72 17.56
C LEU A 767 32.20 -72.28 18.76
N ASN A 768 32.70 -73.50 18.64
CA ASN A 768 33.69 -74.04 19.56
C ASN A 768 35.04 -73.35 19.33
N CYS A 769 35.67 -72.80 20.38
CA CYS A 769 36.96 -72.10 20.28
C CYS A 769 38.12 -72.98 19.80
N CYS A 770 38.11 -74.28 20.11
CA CYS A 770 39.20 -75.20 19.78
C CYS A 770 39.04 -75.86 18.41
N THR A 771 37.80 -76.07 17.95
CA THR A 771 37.52 -76.85 16.72
C THR A 771 36.87 -76.04 15.60
N GLY A 772 36.40 -74.82 15.87
CA GLY A 772 35.65 -74.00 14.92
C GLY A 772 34.29 -74.58 14.51
N LYS A 773 33.86 -75.71 15.09
CA LYS A 773 32.58 -76.35 14.77
C LYS A 773 31.39 -75.54 15.34
N ARG A 774 30.29 -75.54 14.59
CA ARG A 774 28.99 -74.98 15.00
C ARG A 774 28.49 -75.68 16.25
N LEU A 775 28.18 -74.92 17.29
CA LEU A 775 27.55 -75.42 18.51
C LEU A 775 26.03 -75.44 18.41
N ARG A 776 25.48 -74.58 17.55
CA ARG A 776 24.05 -74.44 17.26
C ARG A 776 23.87 -73.75 15.90
N PRO A 777 22.65 -73.75 15.33
CA PRO A 777 22.35 -72.97 14.14
C PRO A 777 22.67 -71.49 14.31
N ASP A 778 23.06 -70.87 13.20
CA ASP A 778 23.33 -69.43 13.11
C ASP A 778 22.03 -68.65 13.38
N LYS A 779 22.15 -67.52 14.09
CA LYS A 779 21.03 -66.61 14.35
C LYS A 779 21.12 -65.46 13.37
N VAL A 780 20.14 -65.33 12.50
CA VAL A 780 19.95 -64.12 11.70
C VAL A 780 19.17 -63.12 12.57
N VAL A 781 19.66 -61.90 12.62
CA VAL A 781 18.99 -60.77 13.29
C VAL A 781 18.64 -59.78 12.19
N ASP A 782 17.34 -59.64 11.94
CA ASP A 782 16.80 -58.76 10.91
C ASP A 782 16.24 -57.47 11.53
N ASN A 783 15.96 -56.48 10.68
CA ASN A 783 15.30 -55.22 11.01
C ASN A 783 16.02 -54.39 12.10
N VAL A 784 17.35 -54.30 12.00
CA VAL A 784 18.18 -53.44 12.84
C VAL A 784 18.53 -52.18 12.03
N GLY A 785 18.57 -51.00 12.66
CA GLY A 785 18.96 -49.77 11.97
C GLY A 785 20.30 -49.93 11.26
N ALA A 786 20.39 -49.56 9.99
CA ALA A 786 21.59 -49.70 9.17
C ALA A 786 22.77 -48.94 9.79
N CYS A 787 22.47 -47.82 10.46
CA CYS A 787 23.47 -47.02 11.16
C CYS A 787 23.77 -47.45 12.61
N SER A 788 23.20 -48.58 13.06
CA SER A 788 23.44 -49.08 14.41
C SER A 788 24.81 -49.75 14.54
N CYS A 789 25.58 -49.35 15.56
CA CYS A 789 26.74 -50.12 16.01
C CYS A 789 26.28 -51.32 16.84
N VAL A 790 26.41 -52.53 16.28
CA VAL A 790 25.96 -53.76 16.95
C VAL A 790 27.09 -54.31 17.83
N SER A 791 26.84 -54.39 19.15
CA SER A 791 27.72 -55.08 20.09
C SER A 791 27.44 -56.59 20.14
N ALA A 792 28.51 -57.37 20.12
CA ALA A 792 28.45 -58.81 20.35
C ALA A 792 27.83 -59.17 21.71
N ALA A 793 27.95 -58.30 22.72
CA ALA A 793 27.44 -58.53 24.08
C ALA A 793 25.95 -58.85 24.11
N HIS A 794 25.15 -58.15 23.30
CA HIS A 794 23.70 -58.34 23.20
C HIS A 794 23.29 -59.69 22.56
N ASN A 795 24.26 -60.41 21.99
CA ASN A 795 24.02 -61.69 21.31
C ASN A 795 24.68 -62.88 22.04
N ILE A 796 25.35 -62.65 23.17
CA ILE A 796 25.90 -63.73 24.01
C ILE A 796 24.76 -64.45 24.72
N ILE A 797 24.78 -65.78 24.69
CA ILE A 797 23.76 -66.62 25.31
C ILE A 797 24.40 -67.75 26.11
N ARG A 798 23.63 -68.31 27.04
CA ARG A 798 24.06 -69.52 27.78
C ARG A 798 23.83 -70.76 26.91
N ILE A 799 24.88 -71.54 26.69
CA ILE A 799 24.81 -72.84 25.98
C ILE A 799 25.19 -73.95 27.00
N PRO A 800 24.33 -74.95 27.26
CA PRO A 800 24.62 -76.00 28.23
C PRO A 800 25.92 -76.75 27.95
N GLY A 801 26.81 -76.83 28.93
CA GLY A 801 28.14 -77.47 28.79
C GLY A 801 29.23 -76.57 28.21
N TRP A 802 28.93 -75.33 27.87
CA TRP A 802 29.87 -74.39 27.22
C TRP A 802 29.95 -73.05 27.96
N ARG A 803 31.14 -72.45 28.02
CA ARG A 803 31.41 -71.11 28.56
C ARG A 803 31.86 -70.18 27.44
N PHE A 804 31.34 -68.95 27.41
CA PHE A 804 31.77 -67.94 26.44
C PHE A 804 33.23 -67.55 26.67
N VAL A 805 34.01 -67.40 25.59
CA VAL A 805 35.43 -67.06 25.62
C VAL A 805 35.64 -65.67 25.04
N CYS A 806 35.26 -65.47 23.77
CA CYS A 806 35.46 -64.20 23.06
C CYS A 806 34.52 -64.08 21.85
N ALA A 807 34.39 -62.86 21.33
CA ALA A 807 33.69 -62.56 20.08
C ALA A 807 34.65 -61.99 19.05
N LYS A 808 34.46 -62.33 17.77
CA LYS A 808 35.20 -61.73 16.65
C LYS A 808 34.27 -61.39 15.47
N PRO A 809 34.24 -60.13 15.02
CA PRO A 809 34.61 -58.93 15.78
C PRO A 809 33.67 -58.71 16.98
N TYR A 810 34.06 -57.84 17.93
CA TYR A 810 33.25 -57.54 19.13
C TYR A 810 32.19 -56.45 18.85
N HIS A 811 32.47 -55.56 17.91
CA HIS A 811 31.52 -54.60 17.34
C HIS A 811 31.48 -54.77 15.83
N ILE A 812 30.29 -54.66 15.23
CA ILE A 812 30.14 -54.51 13.77
C ILE A 812 29.42 -53.19 13.47
N ASN A 813 29.90 -52.50 12.45
CA ASN A 813 29.17 -51.45 11.77
C ASN A 813 28.41 -52.10 10.61
N LEU A 814 27.09 -51.96 10.51
CA LEU A 814 26.31 -52.64 9.46
C LEU A 814 26.51 -52.01 8.07
N CYS A 815 27.11 -50.83 8.03
CA CYS A 815 27.49 -50.10 6.81
C CYS A 815 28.85 -50.49 6.24
N GLU A 816 29.70 -51.12 7.06
CA GLU A 816 31.09 -51.41 6.74
C GLU A 816 31.47 -52.86 7.06
N GLY A 817 32.12 -53.55 6.11
CA GLY A 817 32.69 -54.87 6.36
C GLY A 817 31.67 -56.02 6.44
N GLN A 818 32.07 -57.13 7.08
CA GLN A 818 31.27 -58.34 7.15
C GLN A 818 30.20 -58.23 8.24
N ARG A 819 28.92 -58.40 7.86
CA ARG A 819 27.74 -58.44 8.76
C ARG A 819 27.66 -59.76 9.55
N LEU A 820 28.74 -60.11 10.24
CA LEU A 820 28.95 -61.41 10.86
C LEU A 820 29.64 -61.29 12.22
N ILE A 821 29.00 -61.77 13.29
CA ILE A 821 29.61 -61.90 14.62
C ILE A 821 29.85 -63.38 14.92
N LYS A 822 31.10 -63.75 15.20
CA LYS A 822 31.46 -65.10 15.67
C LYS A 822 31.66 -65.08 17.19
N LEU A 823 30.83 -65.79 17.92
CA LEU A 823 30.91 -66.00 19.37
C LEU A 823 31.54 -67.36 19.65
N TYR A 824 32.68 -67.36 20.34
CA TYR A 824 33.45 -68.57 20.64
C TYR A 824 33.20 -69.04 22.08
N TYR A 825 33.03 -70.35 22.25
CA TYR A 825 32.79 -71.00 23.53
C TYR A 825 33.72 -72.20 23.77
N ALA A 826 34.06 -72.47 25.02
CA ALA A 826 34.88 -73.59 25.49
C ALA A 826 34.06 -74.57 26.37
N PRO A 827 34.35 -75.88 26.36
CA PRO A 827 33.67 -76.85 27.23
C PRO A 827 33.92 -76.55 28.72
N GLY A 828 32.90 -76.68 29.57
CA GLY A 828 32.94 -76.32 30.99
C GLY A 828 33.94 -77.09 31.89
N CYS A 829 34.73 -78.02 31.34
CA CYS A 829 35.73 -78.83 32.07
C CYS A 829 37.19 -78.65 31.62
N CYS A 830 37.51 -77.68 30.74
CA CYS A 830 38.91 -77.37 30.42
C CYS A 830 39.20 -75.89 30.70
N TRP A 831 40.15 -75.65 31.61
CA TRP A 831 40.84 -74.37 31.70
C TRP A 831 41.81 -74.27 30.52
N CYS A 832 41.66 -73.21 29.73
CA CYS A 832 42.73 -72.61 28.95
C CYS A 832 42.81 -71.14 29.36
#